data_AF-A0AAW1RWV1-F1
#
_entry.id   AF-A0AAW1RWV1-F1
#
_cell.length_a   1.000
_cell.length_b   1.000
_cell.length_c   1.000
_cell.angle_alpha   90.00
_cell.angle_beta   90.00
_cell.angle_gamma   90.00
#
_symmetry.space_group_name_H-M   'P 1'
#
loop_
_entity.id
_entity.type
_entity.pdbx_description
1 polymer ?
#
loop_
_entity_poly.entity_id
_entity_poly.type
_entity_poly.pdbx_seq_one_letter_code
_entity_poly.pdbx_strand_id
1 'polypeptide(L)'
;MAGGHSNARAGHRITPHSKSALHSTNHRPDLHSCAAPSAEAQKAWGGLEDSARTALAAAAVLVPQMEAAAAREADIAIEAEAAARVAAELSAAAATARPAAEVAVAHARATVAALRGRGADVALADLHALAASQMAAWRAEHPAATNFQEVSREEAGLAGLPGGSLVAHTASATLAGRRYALLAIATGEAFPAGGLAGAVLHWGCAMPGPTAGWHPPPAGWHTLPPVSHPAGRAWQTPFGAYAPVIGGRAVAAIGAAAVLLQLPAEGPLAGGGVAGIVRRAPGAGAEWLGDARGRDFFFSTAGCCLEPREPAEEEDGRVGKTQKKRPGRTREASWEAEARAWVAVDAAAASPEPAGDGLVQRHNAAVLLLEATQAQARMPGGAGALDESDLEEAQAACEAARRAVAAAEDAAFEAAASQAEADRLARDLEDERGAASTARGAAEAAVRDARGANARLRGRAAEVAPADLAAVAAARLSAWLAWAASRGATAHEGGTEGERVTAFRLEGIEGDAVAHIGLVSEGGCWSAAVVLAAGQAFLDGELEGARLHWALAGRPGTPWQRAPAGWATDPADSTEAGGCAVQTPLERVQVPGCEARQDIAVWAATLQVPLESLEAAGGLAAIIQTSSGRWLGCQAPGGGRADFFIDLREAAERALDLEEAALGVADGESTTGDAPLEPVQRRPWPADELVLLRGGLEPCEPADWMVSEIASQEPKAERSLMHRFNIAHGLLEAAVARGCGAAELAALAVWLRLSAARLLTWNRSYNVKPREISAAQERLTSRLAAVVEAEPGARDVARLALAAVGRGGRGDAGQRVRDEILAIQQKNAAKGGMMEEWHQKLHNNTSPDDVEICEALLAMLRGGCDPAGYWARLEEAGIDAARLASYDRAIRSEPRFTVEQAPGLLRDLSAYLVTLKAVHSGMDLQSAAAAVLGYRQAPVKGKGIEVPPVREVATERLRTLLRSALSVQV
;
A
#
# COMPACT_ATOMS: atom_id res chain seq x y z
N MET A 1 -30.62 69.96 -16.99
CA MET A 1 -30.56 69.60 -18.42
C MET A 1 -30.91 68.12 -18.53
N ALA A 2 -31.76 67.58 -19.40
CA ALA A 2 -32.92 68.03 -20.21
C ALA A 2 -33.05 67.03 -21.39
N GLY A 3 -34.25 66.52 -21.68
CA GLY A 3 -34.55 65.54 -22.76
C GLY A 3 -34.33 64.07 -22.33
N GLY A 4 -35.16 63.08 -22.67
CA GLY A 4 -36.30 62.98 -23.61
C GLY A 4 -36.16 61.67 -24.42
N HIS A 5 -37.16 60.89 -24.85
CA HIS A 5 -38.63 60.98 -24.83
C HIS A 5 -39.26 59.55 -24.82
N SER A 6 -40.60 59.45 -24.86
CA SER A 6 -41.39 58.22 -24.65
C SER A 6 -42.30 57.83 -25.85
N ASN A 7 -42.90 56.61 -25.76
CA ASN A 7 -44.08 56.10 -26.50
C ASN A 7 -43.89 55.85 -28.03
N ALA A 8 -44.60 54.91 -28.69
CA ALA A 8 -46.00 54.53 -28.53
C ALA A 8 -46.38 53.16 -29.14
N ARG A 9 -47.63 52.72 -28.90
CA ARG A 9 -48.28 51.56 -29.55
C ARG A 9 -48.79 51.87 -30.95
N ALA A 10 -48.89 50.86 -31.81
CA ALA A 10 -49.93 50.76 -32.83
C ALA A 10 -50.36 49.29 -33.02
N GLY A 11 -51.64 49.06 -33.31
CA GLY A 11 -52.17 47.74 -33.67
C GLY A 11 -53.29 47.89 -34.69
N HIS A 12 -53.60 46.83 -35.45
CA HIS A 12 -54.70 46.82 -36.41
C HIS A 12 -55.48 45.50 -36.36
N ARG A 13 -56.82 45.62 -36.42
CA ARG A 13 -57.77 44.52 -36.64
C ARG A 13 -58.08 44.42 -38.13
N ILE A 14 -58.33 43.21 -38.64
CA ILE A 14 -59.23 42.97 -39.78
C ILE A 14 -60.11 41.75 -39.48
N THR A 15 -61.38 41.80 -39.90
CA THR A 15 -62.43 40.76 -39.82
C THR A 15 -63.26 40.83 -41.13
N PRO A 16 -64.32 40.01 -41.38
CA PRO A 16 -64.31 38.56 -41.64
C PRO A 16 -65.16 38.14 -42.90
N HIS A 17 -65.33 36.82 -43.12
CA HIS A 17 -66.42 36.11 -43.86
C HIS A 17 -66.47 35.99 -45.41
N SER A 18 -66.50 34.74 -45.90
CA SER A 18 -67.54 34.08 -46.77
C SER A 18 -67.06 32.64 -47.07
N LYS A 19 -67.78 31.51 -46.90
CA LYS A 19 -69.12 30.99 -47.26
C LYS A 19 -69.32 30.52 -48.73
N SER A 20 -69.13 29.22 -48.98
CA SER A 20 -70.09 28.25 -49.61
C SER A 20 -69.33 26.96 -50.04
N ALA A 21 -69.90 25.78 -50.31
CA ALA A 21 -71.09 25.03 -49.86
C ALA A 21 -71.20 23.75 -50.72
N LEU A 22 -71.80 22.66 -50.17
CA LEU A 22 -72.18 21.38 -50.82
C LEU A 22 -70.97 20.45 -51.17
N HIS A 23 -71.07 19.10 -51.26
CA HIS A 23 -72.12 18.13 -50.88
C HIS A 23 -71.54 16.70 -50.71
N SER A 24 -72.22 15.82 -49.94
CA SER A 24 -72.21 14.32 -50.01
C SER A 24 -70.87 13.57 -49.79
N THR A 25 -70.74 12.45 -49.07
CA THR A 25 -71.63 11.60 -48.26
C THR A 25 -70.71 10.70 -47.41
N ASN A 26 -71.04 10.38 -46.15
CA ASN A 26 -70.59 9.12 -45.54
C ASN A 26 -71.37 8.77 -44.25
N HIS A 27 -71.55 7.47 -44.02
CA HIS A 27 -72.19 6.93 -42.82
C HIS A 27 -71.33 7.17 -41.57
N ARG A 28 -71.99 7.54 -40.46
CA ARG A 28 -71.47 7.37 -39.09
C ARG A 28 -72.08 6.10 -38.47
N PRO A 29 -71.29 5.24 -37.83
CA PRO A 29 -71.70 4.58 -36.60
C PRO A 29 -71.43 5.50 -35.40
N ASP A 30 -72.29 5.45 -34.38
CA ASP A 30 -72.13 6.20 -33.14
C ASP A 30 -71.10 5.55 -32.20
N LEU A 31 -70.24 6.36 -31.57
CA LEU A 31 -69.53 6.01 -30.34
C LEU A 31 -69.49 7.22 -29.39
N HIS A 32 -70.49 7.30 -28.52
CA HIS A 32 -70.44 8.12 -27.29
C HIS A 32 -70.14 7.20 -26.10
N SER A 33 -69.02 7.41 -25.40
CA SER A 33 -68.88 7.22 -23.93
C SER A 33 -67.42 7.39 -23.50
N CYS A 34 -67.07 8.58 -22.99
CA CYS A 34 -65.95 8.74 -22.05
C CYS A 34 -66.54 9.27 -20.74
N ALA A 35 -66.48 8.46 -19.69
CA ALA A 35 -67.00 8.84 -18.37
C ALA A 35 -66.15 9.95 -17.74
N ALA A 36 -66.77 10.81 -16.93
CA ALA A 36 -66.04 11.80 -16.15
C ALA A 36 -65.12 11.10 -15.12
N PRO A 37 -63.90 11.62 -14.88
CA PRO A 37 -62.97 11.02 -13.92
C PRO A 37 -63.55 11.05 -12.49
N SER A 38 -63.25 10.01 -11.70
CA SER A 38 -63.73 9.91 -10.32
C SER A 38 -63.14 11.02 -9.42
N ALA A 39 -63.83 11.30 -8.31
CA ALA A 39 -63.33 12.24 -7.30
C ALA A 39 -61.95 11.84 -6.73
N GLU A 40 -61.65 10.54 -6.72
CA GLU A 40 -60.33 10.01 -6.32
C GLU A 40 -59.25 10.33 -7.35
N ALA A 41 -59.56 10.25 -8.65
CA ALA A 41 -58.63 10.66 -9.71
C ALA A 41 -58.33 12.16 -9.67
N GLN A 42 -59.34 13.01 -9.39
CA GLN A 42 -59.15 14.45 -9.20
C GLN A 42 -58.29 14.76 -7.97
N LYS A 43 -58.48 14.03 -6.87
CA LYS A 43 -57.65 14.17 -5.65
C LYS A 43 -56.20 13.72 -5.87
N ALA A 44 -55.99 12.63 -6.61
CA ALA A 44 -54.67 12.16 -7.01
C ALA A 44 -53.94 13.16 -7.91
N TRP A 45 -54.67 13.81 -8.82
CA TRP A 45 -54.14 14.84 -9.70
C TRP A 45 -53.60 16.06 -8.93
N GLY A 46 -54.39 16.60 -7.99
CA GLY A 46 -53.95 17.74 -7.17
C GLY A 46 -52.67 17.46 -6.38
N GLY A 47 -52.56 16.26 -5.78
CA GLY A 47 -51.34 15.86 -5.05
C GLY A 47 -50.09 15.75 -5.94
N LEU A 48 -50.24 15.44 -7.22
CA LEU A 48 -49.15 15.43 -8.19
C LEU A 48 -48.74 16.85 -8.64
N GLU A 49 -49.70 17.77 -8.79
CA GLU A 49 -49.40 19.18 -9.11
C GLU A 49 -48.65 19.89 -7.98
N ASP A 50 -49.04 19.64 -6.71
CA ASP A 50 -48.32 20.15 -5.55
C ASP A 50 -46.90 19.56 -5.44
N SER A 51 -46.75 18.26 -5.71
CA SER A 51 -45.44 17.60 -5.73
C SER A 51 -44.51 18.19 -6.80
N ALA A 52 -45.01 18.42 -8.02
CA ALA A 52 -44.23 19.03 -9.10
C ALA A 52 -43.80 20.47 -8.77
N ARG A 53 -44.69 21.24 -8.13
CA ARG A 53 -44.41 22.63 -7.71
C ARG A 53 -43.34 22.69 -6.63
N THR A 54 -43.37 21.80 -5.65
CA THR A 54 -42.34 21.70 -4.60
C THR A 54 -40.97 21.31 -5.20
N ALA A 55 -40.91 20.36 -6.14
CA ALA A 55 -39.65 19.97 -6.78
C ALA A 55 -39.01 21.12 -7.61
N LEU A 56 -39.83 21.86 -8.36
CA LEU A 56 -39.39 23.07 -9.10
C LEU A 56 -38.88 24.18 -8.16
N ALA A 57 -39.56 24.40 -7.03
CA ALA A 57 -39.12 25.39 -6.03
C ALA A 57 -37.79 24.99 -5.38
N ALA A 58 -37.56 23.70 -5.11
CA ALA A 58 -36.29 23.19 -4.58
C ALA A 58 -35.14 23.38 -5.59
N ALA A 59 -35.35 23.02 -6.87
CA ALA A 59 -34.35 23.18 -7.92
C ALA A 59 -33.92 24.66 -8.11
N ALA A 60 -34.86 25.60 -8.01
CA ALA A 60 -34.59 27.04 -8.12
C ALA A 60 -33.69 27.61 -7.01
N VAL A 61 -33.60 26.93 -5.85
CA VAL A 61 -32.73 27.32 -4.73
C VAL A 61 -31.36 26.62 -4.82
N LEU A 62 -31.33 25.36 -5.25
CA LEU A 62 -30.12 24.52 -5.24
C LEU A 62 -29.15 24.83 -6.38
N VAL A 63 -29.64 25.21 -7.57
CA VAL A 63 -28.77 25.49 -8.73
C VAL A 63 -27.78 26.65 -8.47
N PRO A 64 -28.19 27.84 -7.97
CA PRO A 64 -27.25 28.91 -7.63
C PRO A 64 -26.27 28.54 -6.50
N GLN A 65 -26.66 27.64 -5.60
CA GLN A 65 -25.77 27.16 -4.53
C GLN A 65 -24.67 26.24 -5.07
N MET A 66 -24.99 25.39 -6.05
CA MET A 66 -24.02 24.58 -6.80
C MET A 66 -23.02 25.47 -7.56
N GLU A 67 -23.49 26.50 -8.27
CA GLU A 67 -22.63 27.45 -8.99
C GLU A 67 -21.68 28.21 -8.04
N ALA A 68 -22.19 28.66 -6.89
CA ALA A 68 -21.38 29.33 -5.88
C ALA A 68 -20.35 28.40 -5.21
N ALA A 69 -20.64 27.10 -5.07
CA ALA A 69 -19.67 26.12 -4.57
C ALA A 69 -18.56 25.83 -5.59
N ALA A 70 -18.93 25.65 -6.87
CA ALA A 70 -17.96 25.46 -7.95
C ALA A 70 -17.00 26.66 -8.12
N ALA A 71 -17.46 27.89 -7.85
CA ALA A 71 -16.60 29.07 -7.83
C ALA A 71 -15.56 29.03 -6.69
N ARG A 72 -15.98 28.66 -5.46
CA ARG A 72 -15.05 28.54 -4.33
C ARG A 72 -14.02 27.41 -4.51
N GLU A 73 -14.42 26.28 -5.09
CA GLU A 73 -13.49 25.22 -5.47
C GLU A 73 -12.38 25.75 -6.39
N ALA A 74 -12.74 26.54 -7.41
CA ALA A 74 -11.79 27.08 -8.37
C ALA A 74 -10.80 28.07 -7.74
N ASP A 75 -11.26 28.95 -6.84
CA ASP A 75 -10.41 29.91 -6.14
C ASP A 75 -9.39 29.19 -5.22
N ILE A 76 -9.85 28.23 -4.40
CA ILE A 76 -8.98 27.48 -3.49
C ILE A 76 -8.00 26.57 -4.25
N ALA A 77 -8.39 26.04 -5.41
CA ALA A 77 -7.49 25.25 -6.26
C ALA A 77 -6.26 26.06 -6.72
N ILE A 78 -6.46 27.34 -7.07
CA ILE A 78 -5.37 28.24 -7.48
C ILE A 78 -4.43 28.53 -6.30
N GLU A 79 -4.98 28.78 -5.10
CA GLU A 79 -4.19 29.00 -3.89
C GLU A 79 -3.39 27.75 -3.48
N ALA A 80 -4.01 26.56 -3.53
CA ALA A 80 -3.36 25.29 -3.23
C ALA A 80 -2.21 24.98 -4.19
N GLU A 81 -2.37 25.20 -5.49
CA GLU A 81 -1.30 25.01 -6.49
C GLU A 81 -0.14 25.99 -6.26
N ALA A 82 -0.43 27.26 -5.94
CA ALA A 82 0.59 28.25 -5.61
C ALA A 82 1.38 27.87 -4.34
N ALA A 83 0.70 27.45 -3.27
CA ALA A 83 1.33 27.02 -2.03
C ALA A 83 2.18 25.76 -2.21
N ALA A 84 1.69 24.76 -2.96
CA ALA A 84 2.44 23.54 -3.26
C ALA A 84 3.75 23.83 -4.02
N ARG A 85 3.75 24.81 -4.93
CA ARG A 85 4.97 25.23 -5.64
C ARG A 85 5.99 25.86 -4.68
N VAL A 86 5.55 26.76 -3.80
CA VAL A 86 6.44 27.40 -2.80
C VAL A 86 7.02 26.37 -1.82
N ALA A 87 6.21 25.41 -1.36
CA ALA A 87 6.66 24.31 -0.51
C ALA A 87 7.75 23.45 -1.21
N ALA A 88 7.57 23.15 -2.50
CA ALA A 88 8.55 22.40 -3.29
C ALA A 88 9.88 23.17 -3.48
N GLU A 89 9.81 24.47 -3.77
CA GLU A 89 10.99 25.35 -3.91
C GLU A 89 11.81 25.42 -2.60
N LEU A 90 11.14 25.64 -1.46
CA LEU A 90 11.80 25.71 -0.15
C LEU A 90 12.33 24.34 0.33
N SER A 91 11.62 23.25 0.05
CA SER A 91 12.08 21.90 0.34
C SER A 91 13.36 21.54 -0.44
N ALA A 92 13.46 21.97 -1.71
CA ALA A 92 14.69 21.83 -2.50
C ALA A 92 15.85 22.68 -1.95
N ALA A 93 15.58 23.88 -1.46
CA ALA A 93 16.58 24.72 -0.78
C ALA A 93 17.09 24.05 0.51
N ALA A 94 16.20 23.55 1.37
CA ALA A 94 16.55 22.84 2.60
C ALA A 94 17.35 21.56 2.33
N ALA A 95 16.99 20.80 1.29
CA ALA A 95 17.72 19.61 0.84
C ALA A 95 19.15 19.93 0.36
N THR A 96 19.40 21.17 -0.10
CA THR A 96 20.72 21.65 -0.53
C THR A 96 21.53 22.21 0.64
N ALA A 97 20.89 22.88 1.60
CA ALA A 97 21.54 23.49 2.76
C ALA A 97 22.13 22.43 3.73
N ARG A 98 21.42 21.32 3.94
CA ARG A 98 21.81 20.30 4.93
C ARG A 98 23.16 19.60 4.60
N PRO A 99 23.42 19.12 3.37
CA PRO A 99 24.74 18.58 3.01
C PRO A 99 25.88 19.60 3.16
N ALA A 100 25.63 20.87 2.84
CA ALA A 100 26.63 21.93 3.02
C ALA A 100 26.98 22.14 4.50
N ALA A 101 25.99 22.08 5.39
CA ALA A 101 26.20 22.14 6.84
C ALA A 101 26.92 20.89 7.38
N GLU A 102 26.63 19.69 6.85
CA GLU A 102 27.36 18.47 7.22
C GLU A 102 28.84 18.53 6.82
N VAL A 103 29.16 19.06 5.63
CA VAL A 103 30.55 19.31 5.20
C VAL A 103 31.24 20.33 6.11
N ALA A 104 30.56 21.43 6.47
CA ALA A 104 31.13 22.44 7.36
C ALA A 104 31.39 21.91 8.78
N VAL A 105 30.47 21.12 9.34
CA VAL A 105 30.65 20.46 10.66
C VAL A 105 31.76 19.41 10.61
N ALA A 106 31.86 18.63 9.53
CA ALA A 106 32.95 17.67 9.34
C ALA A 106 34.32 18.36 9.25
N HIS A 107 34.40 19.47 8.51
CA HIS A 107 35.62 20.29 8.43
C HIS A 107 36.00 20.87 9.80
N ALA A 108 35.06 21.48 10.53
CA ALA A 108 35.31 21.98 11.88
C ALA A 108 35.81 20.89 12.85
N ARG A 109 35.20 19.69 12.83
CA ARG A 109 35.67 18.54 13.62
C ARG A 109 37.10 18.13 13.21
N ALA A 110 37.41 18.10 11.91
CA ALA A 110 38.73 17.72 11.41
C ALA A 110 39.82 18.75 11.80
N THR A 111 39.55 20.05 11.66
CA THR A 111 40.49 21.12 12.04
C THR A 111 40.76 21.11 13.55
N VAL A 112 39.72 20.99 14.38
CA VAL A 112 39.89 20.88 15.85
C VAL A 112 40.62 19.58 16.25
N ALA A 113 40.36 18.47 15.57
CA ALA A 113 41.08 17.20 15.81
C ALA A 113 42.56 17.28 15.40
N ALA A 114 42.88 17.92 14.27
CA ALA A 114 44.26 18.14 13.81
C ALA A 114 45.05 19.01 14.80
N LEU A 115 44.42 20.06 15.33
CA LEU A 115 44.98 20.92 16.37
C LEU A 115 45.29 20.14 17.66
N ARG A 116 44.43 19.18 18.02
CA ARG A 116 44.65 18.26 19.14
C ARG A 116 45.71 17.18 18.88
N GLY A 117 45.82 16.69 17.65
CA GLY A 117 46.82 15.69 17.25
C GLY A 117 48.27 16.16 17.43
N ARG A 118 48.50 17.49 17.46
CA ARG A 118 49.80 18.10 17.78
C ARG A 118 50.11 18.19 19.29
N GLY A 119 49.15 17.84 20.16
CA GLY A 119 49.28 17.90 21.62
C GLY A 119 48.88 16.61 22.36
N ALA A 120 48.79 15.49 21.64
CA ALA A 120 48.25 14.22 22.14
C ALA A 120 49.32 13.23 22.66
N ASP A 121 50.27 13.71 23.46
CA ASP A 121 51.12 12.85 24.31
C ASP A 121 50.70 13.02 25.77
N VAL A 122 49.74 12.20 26.24
CA VAL A 122 49.77 11.79 27.65
C VAL A 122 50.64 10.56 27.71
N ALA A 123 51.86 10.77 28.18
CA ALA A 123 52.99 9.96 27.80
C ALA A 123 52.78 8.48 28.14
N LEU A 124 52.68 7.66 27.09
CA LEU A 124 52.77 6.20 27.17
C LEU A 124 54.00 5.78 28.01
N ALA A 125 55.11 6.51 27.86
CA ALA A 125 56.32 6.37 28.68
C ALA A 125 56.07 6.47 30.20
N ASP A 126 55.15 7.33 30.67
CA ASP A 126 54.81 7.45 32.09
C ASP A 126 54.02 6.24 32.60
N LEU A 127 53.15 5.64 31.76
CA LEU A 127 52.49 4.38 32.09
C LEU A 127 53.49 3.21 32.15
N HIS A 128 54.46 3.15 31.23
CA HIS A 128 55.54 2.16 31.32
C HIS A 128 56.42 2.39 32.56
N ALA A 129 56.71 3.64 32.92
CA ALA A 129 57.44 3.96 34.14
C ALA A 129 56.67 3.57 35.40
N LEU A 130 55.34 3.76 35.43
CA LEU A 130 54.49 3.31 36.53
C LEU A 130 54.49 1.77 36.65
N ALA A 131 54.29 1.03 35.55
CA ALA A 131 54.35 -0.44 35.58
C ALA A 131 55.72 -0.97 36.04
N ALA A 132 56.82 -0.40 35.52
CA ALA A 132 58.17 -0.73 35.96
C ALA A 132 58.41 -0.40 37.45
N SER A 133 57.85 0.70 37.97
CA SER A 133 57.97 1.05 39.39
C SER A 133 57.28 0.04 40.31
N GLN A 134 56.14 -0.54 39.90
CA GLN A 134 55.47 -1.61 40.67
C GLN A 134 56.31 -2.88 40.73
N MET A 135 56.96 -3.26 39.62
CA MET A 135 57.90 -4.38 39.60
C MET A 135 59.13 -4.14 40.48
N ALA A 136 59.68 -2.92 40.46
CA ALA A 136 60.80 -2.54 41.29
C ALA A 136 60.45 -2.54 42.80
N ALA A 137 59.26 -2.03 43.15
CA ALA A 137 58.74 -2.06 44.53
C ALA A 137 58.56 -3.50 45.03
N TRP A 138 57.90 -4.37 44.25
CA TRP A 138 57.76 -5.78 44.59
C TRP A 138 59.11 -6.47 44.83
N ARG A 139 60.11 -6.19 43.97
CA ARG A 139 61.44 -6.77 44.10
C ARG A 139 62.17 -6.28 45.36
N ALA A 140 61.96 -5.03 45.77
CA ALA A 140 62.50 -4.50 47.02
C ALA A 140 61.86 -5.13 48.27
N GLU A 141 60.56 -5.42 48.22
CA GLU A 141 59.83 -6.12 49.29
C GLU A 141 60.17 -7.62 49.38
N HIS A 142 60.65 -8.22 48.28
CA HIS A 142 61.01 -9.64 48.18
C HIS A 142 62.51 -9.84 47.92
N PRO A 143 63.43 -9.44 48.83
CA PRO A 143 64.88 -9.55 48.62
C PRO A 143 65.38 -11.00 48.56
N ALA A 144 64.57 -11.98 48.98
CA ALA A 144 64.84 -13.41 48.82
C ALA A 144 64.44 -13.97 47.44
N ALA A 145 63.86 -13.15 46.55
CA ALA A 145 63.54 -13.54 45.19
C ALA A 145 64.81 -13.61 44.32
N THR A 146 65.00 -14.75 43.66
CA THR A 146 66.11 -15.02 42.72
C THR A 146 65.58 -15.12 41.30
N ASN A 147 66.47 -15.10 40.29
CA ASN A 147 66.11 -15.22 38.87
C ASN A 147 65.02 -14.22 38.43
N PHE A 148 65.09 -12.97 38.91
CA PHE A 148 64.19 -11.92 38.45
C PHE A 148 64.58 -11.50 37.02
N GLN A 149 63.70 -11.75 36.05
CA GLN A 149 63.90 -11.40 34.65
C GLN A 149 62.61 -10.87 34.03
N GLU A 150 62.67 -9.70 33.39
CA GLU A 150 61.57 -9.16 32.58
C GLU A 150 61.45 -9.93 31.25
N VAL A 151 60.21 -10.23 30.84
CA VAL A 151 59.86 -11.20 29.77
C VAL A 151 59.12 -10.53 28.62
N SER A 152 58.15 -9.66 28.87
CA SER A 152 57.42 -8.91 27.83
C SER A 152 56.98 -7.52 28.30
N ARG A 153 56.78 -6.62 27.32
CA ARG A 153 56.07 -5.35 27.46
C ARG A 153 55.01 -5.29 26.36
N GLU A 154 53.78 -5.00 26.74
CA GLU A 154 52.60 -5.07 25.87
C GLU A 154 51.74 -3.80 26.08
N GLU A 155 51.08 -3.34 25.01
CA GLU A 155 50.34 -2.08 24.96
C GLU A 155 48.97 -2.31 24.30
N ALA A 156 47.92 -1.68 24.82
CA ALA A 156 46.57 -1.76 24.27
C ALA A 156 45.75 -0.48 24.51
N GLY A 157 44.98 -0.05 23.50
CA GLY A 157 43.96 0.98 23.65
C GLY A 157 42.67 0.43 24.27
N LEU A 158 42.00 1.24 25.10
CA LEU A 158 40.73 0.90 25.75
C LEU A 158 39.53 1.27 24.85
N ALA A 159 38.78 0.27 24.36
CA ALA A 159 37.57 0.57 23.59
C ALA A 159 36.52 1.29 24.45
N GLY A 160 35.93 2.36 23.89
CA GLY A 160 34.93 3.18 24.58
C GLY A 160 35.49 4.28 25.50
N LEU A 161 36.81 4.45 25.58
CA LEU A 161 37.45 5.55 26.30
C LEU A 161 38.45 6.30 25.38
N PRO A 162 38.07 7.44 24.77
CA PRO A 162 38.94 8.20 23.88
C PRO A 162 40.24 8.64 24.56
N GLY A 163 41.39 8.19 24.05
CA GLY A 163 42.70 8.44 24.64
C GLY A 163 43.03 7.58 25.88
N GLY A 164 42.20 6.58 26.21
CA GLY A 164 42.46 5.61 27.27
C GLY A 164 43.47 4.54 26.83
N SER A 165 44.55 4.39 27.58
CA SER A 165 45.64 3.45 27.26
C SER A 165 45.95 2.52 28.44
N LEU A 166 46.31 1.29 28.13
CA LEU A 166 46.73 0.26 29.08
C LEU A 166 48.06 -0.34 28.63
N VAL A 167 48.99 -0.52 29.57
CA VAL A 167 50.28 -1.18 29.36
C VAL A 167 50.46 -2.30 30.36
N ALA A 168 51.14 -3.37 29.95
CA ALA A 168 51.46 -4.51 30.80
C ALA A 168 52.94 -4.86 30.70
N HIS A 169 53.60 -5.03 31.84
CA HIS A 169 54.96 -5.59 31.92
C HIS A 169 54.85 -6.97 32.55
N THR A 170 55.51 -7.96 31.95
CA THR A 170 55.54 -9.35 32.44
C THR A 170 56.95 -9.71 32.85
N ALA A 171 57.14 -10.29 34.03
CA ALA A 171 58.44 -10.76 34.53
C ALA A 171 58.32 -12.15 35.17
N SER A 172 59.45 -12.84 35.33
CA SER A 172 59.57 -14.08 36.09
C SER A 172 60.41 -13.83 37.35
N ALA A 173 60.13 -14.58 38.42
CA ALA A 173 60.92 -14.60 39.65
C ALA A 173 60.82 -15.96 40.35
N THR A 174 61.83 -16.32 41.14
CA THR A 174 61.83 -17.55 41.97
C THR A 174 61.89 -17.17 43.44
N LEU A 175 60.84 -17.49 44.19
CA LEU A 175 60.69 -17.17 45.61
C LEU A 175 60.47 -18.47 46.41
N ALA A 176 61.26 -18.68 47.47
CA ALA A 176 61.22 -19.90 48.30
C ALA A 176 61.27 -21.23 47.49
N GLY A 177 62.01 -21.24 46.37
CA GLY A 177 62.15 -22.40 45.47
C GLY A 177 61.01 -22.61 44.48
N ARG A 178 59.97 -21.76 44.46
CA ARG A 178 58.86 -21.82 43.49
C ARG A 178 58.95 -20.66 42.50
N ARG A 179 58.64 -20.93 41.22
CA ARG A 179 58.66 -19.93 40.14
C ARG A 179 57.31 -19.21 40.05
N TYR A 180 57.36 -17.90 39.82
CA TYR A 180 56.23 -17.00 39.73
C TYR A 180 56.32 -16.16 38.45
N ALA A 181 55.18 -15.93 37.82
CA ALA A 181 54.96 -14.86 36.84
C ALA A 181 54.46 -13.61 37.58
N LEU A 182 55.04 -12.46 37.26
CA LEU A 182 54.68 -11.15 37.77
C LEU A 182 54.12 -10.34 36.60
N LEU A 183 52.90 -9.80 36.74
CA LEU A 183 52.24 -9.02 35.70
C LEU A 183 51.84 -7.66 36.27
N ALA A 184 52.55 -6.60 35.88
CA ALA A 184 52.28 -5.22 36.27
C ALA A 184 51.48 -4.52 35.17
N ILE A 185 50.21 -4.23 35.43
CA ILE A 185 49.30 -3.57 34.48
C ILE A 185 49.07 -2.14 34.96
N ALA A 186 49.34 -1.15 34.11
CA ALA A 186 49.06 0.26 34.36
C ALA A 186 48.09 0.79 33.30
N THR A 187 47.16 1.65 33.71
CA THR A 187 46.13 2.25 32.86
C THR A 187 46.00 3.74 33.14
N GLY A 188 45.67 4.53 32.13
CA GLY A 188 45.47 5.98 32.28
C GLY A 188 44.62 6.59 31.17
N GLU A 189 44.06 7.76 31.47
CA GLU A 189 43.28 8.59 30.55
C GLU A 189 43.93 9.96 30.36
N ALA A 190 43.78 10.55 29.17
CA ALA A 190 44.51 11.75 28.76
C ALA A 190 44.05 13.06 29.46
N PHE A 191 43.04 12.99 30.32
CA PHE A 191 42.47 14.13 31.05
C PHE A 191 41.76 13.59 32.31
N PRO A 192 41.72 14.32 33.44
CA PRO A 192 40.98 13.90 34.63
C PRO A 192 39.46 14.05 34.43
N ALA A 193 38.87 13.14 33.65
CA ALA A 193 37.41 12.98 33.55
C ALA A 193 36.86 12.10 34.70
N GLY A 194 37.75 11.47 35.48
CA GLY A 194 37.38 10.50 36.51
C GLY A 194 36.92 9.17 35.90
N GLY A 195 37.20 8.94 34.61
CA GLY A 195 36.63 7.81 33.87
C GLY A 195 37.19 6.46 34.32
N LEU A 196 38.43 6.44 34.79
CA LEU A 196 39.10 5.29 35.40
C LEU A 196 39.17 5.35 36.94
N ALA A 197 38.58 6.36 37.58
CA ALA A 197 38.56 6.47 39.03
C ALA A 197 37.73 5.31 39.64
N GLY A 198 38.36 4.50 40.50
CA GLY A 198 37.73 3.30 41.06
C GLY A 198 37.55 2.15 40.05
N ALA A 199 38.31 2.14 38.95
CA ALA A 199 38.30 1.03 38.00
C ALA A 199 38.77 -0.29 38.64
N VAL A 200 38.27 -1.41 38.10
CA VAL A 200 38.53 -2.77 38.58
C VAL A 200 38.97 -3.64 37.41
N LEU A 201 40.11 -4.31 37.53
CA LEU A 201 40.49 -5.37 36.61
C LEU A 201 39.68 -6.63 36.94
N HIS A 202 38.91 -7.12 35.98
CA HIS A 202 38.26 -8.41 36.05
C HIS A 202 39.06 -9.42 35.22
N TRP A 203 39.62 -10.46 35.84
CA TRP A 203 40.63 -11.31 35.21
C TRP A 203 40.53 -12.78 35.59
N GLY A 204 41.15 -13.63 34.78
CA GLY A 204 41.34 -15.06 35.05
C GLY A 204 42.53 -15.61 34.26
N CYS A 205 42.92 -16.86 34.53
CA CYS A 205 43.95 -17.53 33.76
C CYS A 205 43.33 -18.22 32.54
N ALA A 206 43.97 -18.14 31.38
CA ALA A 206 43.49 -18.74 30.13
C ALA A 206 44.60 -19.51 29.41
N MET A 207 44.25 -20.68 28.86
CA MET A 207 45.12 -21.44 27.96
C MET A 207 45.17 -20.77 26.57
N PRO A 208 46.19 -21.04 25.72
CA PRO A 208 46.23 -20.49 24.38
C PRO A 208 45.08 -21.00 23.50
N GLY A 209 44.37 -20.08 22.86
CA GLY A 209 43.40 -20.38 21.80
C GLY A 209 42.03 -19.69 22.00
N PRO A 210 41.29 -19.43 20.91
CA PRO A 210 40.05 -18.64 20.93
C PRO A 210 38.85 -19.32 21.62
N THR A 211 39.00 -20.56 22.09
CA THR A 211 37.97 -21.35 22.77
C THR A 211 38.33 -21.72 24.21
N ALA A 212 39.45 -21.21 24.74
CA ALA A 212 39.86 -21.45 26.12
C ALA A 212 39.04 -20.57 27.07
N GLY A 213 38.18 -21.19 27.89
CA GLY A 213 37.46 -20.48 28.95
C GLY A 213 38.39 -20.03 30.07
N TRP A 214 37.93 -19.08 30.89
CA TRP A 214 38.71 -18.61 32.03
C TRP A 214 38.76 -19.66 33.15
N HIS A 215 39.91 -19.73 33.82
CA HIS A 215 40.23 -20.61 34.95
C HIS A 215 40.71 -19.78 36.16
N PRO A 216 40.48 -20.27 37.40
CA PRO A 216 41.04 -19.63 38.58
C PRO A 216 42.59 -19.76 38.61
N PRO A 217 43.30 -18.77 39.19
CA PRO A 217 44.75 -18.81 39.34
C PRO A 217 45.24 -19.93 40.27
N PRO A 218 46.48 -20.45 40.06
CA PRO A 218 47.07 -21.49 40.92
C PRO A 218 47.25 -21.05 42.37
N ALA A 219 47.13 -21.98 43.32
CA ALA A 219 47.14 -21.68 44.76
C ALA A 219 48.45 -21.00 45.23
N GLY A 220 48.34 -19.93 46.01
CA GLY A 220 49.47 -19.10 46.46
C GLY A 220 49.79 -17.93 45.52
N TRP A 221 48.78 -17.39 44.83
CA TRP A 221 48.84 -16.12 44.12
C TRP A 221 48.56 -14.93 45.06
N HIS A 222 49.03 -13.74 44.67
CA HIS A 222 48.83 -12.48 45.40
C HIS A 222 48.58 -11.32 44.43
N THR A 223 47.95 -10.24 44.90
CA THR A 223 47.83 -8.97 44.15
C THR A 223 48.37 -7.79 44.97
N LEU A 224 48.80 -6.73 44.26
CA LEU A 224 48.94 -5.39 44.79
C LEU A 224 48.01 -4.45 44.00
N PRO A 225 47.03 -3.76 44.62
CA PRO A 225 46.67 -3.81 46.04
C PRO A 225 46.26 -5.20 46.55
N PRO A 226 46.40 -5.49 47.87
CA PRO A 226 46.12 -6.80 48.46
C PRO A 226 44.61 -7.01 48.71
N VAL A 227 43.79 -6.58 47.75
CA VAL A 227 42.32 -6.66 47.77
C VAL A 227 41.89 -7.31 46.47
N SER A 228 41.28 -8.50 46.54
CA SER A 228 40.75 -9.18 45.37
C SER A 228 39.51 -9.99 45.76
N HIS A 229 38.47 -9.95 44.93
CA HIS A 229 37.19 -10.61 45.18
C HIS A 229 36.91 -11.72 44.16
N PRO A 230 36.37 -12.88 44.57
CA PRO A 230 36.04 -13.97 43.66
C PRO A 230 34.81 -13.61 42.83
N ALA A 231 34.87 -13.91 41.53
CA ALA A 231 33.82 -13.63 40.56
C ALA A 231 33.60 -14.86 39.65
N GLY A 232 33.12 -15.96 40.24
CA GLY A 232 32.92 -17.22 39.52
C GLY A 232 34.24 -17.94 39.21
N ARG A 233 34.61 -18.04 37.93
CA ARG A 233 35.94 -18.56 37.50
C ARG A 233 37.02 -17.48 37.39
N ALA A 234 36.64 -16.23 37.70
CA ALA A 234 37.45 -15.04 37.59
C ALA A 234 37.66 -14.39 38.96
N TRP A 235 38.48 -13.35 38.99
CA TRP A 235 38.70 -12.47 40.12
C TRP A 235 38.46 -11.02 39.71
N GLN A 236 38.25 -10.16 40.71
CA GLN A 236 38.12 -8.72 40.56
C GLN A 236 39.10 -8.02 41.50
N THR A 237 40.04 -7.28 40.95
CA THR A 237 41.09 -6.55 41.68
C THR A 237 40.96 -5.06 41.34
N PRO A 238 40.72 -4.17 42.32
CA PRO A 238 40.68 -2.74 42.06
C PRO A 238 42.07 -2.25 41.66
N PHE A 239 42.15 -1.33 40.69
CA PHE A 239 43.41 -0.65 40.42
C PHE A 239 43.76 0.25 41.61
N GLY A 240 45.01 0.18 42.07
CA GLY A 240 45.55 1.12 43.04
C GLY A 240 45.73 2.49 42.39
N ALA A 241 45.27 3.54 43.07
CA ALA A 241 45.66 4.90 42.72
C ALA A 241 47.08 5.15 43.23
N TYR A 242 48.02 5.33 42.30
CA TYR A 242 49.41 5.65 42.62
C TYR A 242 49.69 7.08 42.17
N ALA A 243 50.43 7.83 42.99
CA ALA A 243 51.03 9.10 42.59
C ALA A 243 52.50 8.83 42.21
N PRO A 244 52.82 8.43 40.97
CA PRO A 244 54.17 8.05 40.62
C PRO A 244 55.13 9.24 40.70
N VAL A 245 56.31 8.99 41.27
CA VAL A 245 57.44 9.91 41.24
C VAL A 245 58.34 9.49 40.07
N ILE A 246 58.09 10.05 38.90
CA ILE A 246 58.82 9.73 37.66
C ILE A 246 60.01 10.70 37.54
N GLY A 247 61.22 10.16 37.44
CA GLY A 247 62.45 10.98 37.35
C GLY A 247 62.67 11.94 38.54
N GLY A 248 62.10 11.66 39.71
CA GLY A 248 62.18 12.52 40.89
C GLY A 248 61.12 13.63 40.98
N ARG A 249 60.14 13.68 40.06
CA ARG A 249 58.99 14.61 40.12
C ARG A 249 57.70 13.85 40.37
N ALA A 250 56.85 14.35 41.28
CA ALA A 250 55.50 13.84 41.46
C ALA A 250 54.61 14.24 40.27
N VAL A 251 54.10 13.26 39.53
CA VAL A 251 53.25 13.50 38.35
C VAL A 251 51.79 13.62 38.78
N ALA A 252 51.42 14.81 39.26
CA ALA A 252 50.07 15.08 39.79
C ALA A 252 48.97 15.22 38.72
N ALA A 253 49.31 15.15 37.43
CA ALA A 253 48.44 15.52 36.31
C ALA A 253 47.77 14.36 35.56
N ILE A 254 48.18 13.10 35.82
CA ILE A 254 47.66 11.93 35.11
C ILE A 254 46.75 11.13 36.04
N GLY A 255 45.53 10.84 35.59
CA GLY A 255 44.64 9.86 36.22
C GLY A 255 45.12 8.43 35.95
N ALA A 256 46.30 8.07 36.45
CA ALA A 256 46.93 6.77 36.26
C ALA A 256 46.67 5.85 37.46
N ALA A 257 46.39 4.58 37.17
CA ALA A 257 46.17 3.55 38.18
C ALA A 257 46.84 2.24 37.75
N ALA A 258 47.29 1.43 38.72
CA ALA A 258 48.03 0.20 38.44
C ALA A 258 47.58 -0.99 39.29
N VAL A 259 47.89 -2.19 38.83
CA VAL A 259 47.71 -3.44 39.56
C VAL A 259 48.87 -4.39 39.24
N LEU A 260 49.39 -5.06 40.26
CA LEU A 260 50.39 -6.11 40.12
C LEU A 260 49.76 -7.46 40.47
N LEU A 261 49.92 -8.46 39.61
CA LEU A 261 49.57 -9.85 39.89
C LEU A 261 50.85 -10.66 40.11
N GLN A 262 50.95 -11.38 41.22
CA GLN A 262 51.98 -12.39 41.46
C GLN A 262 51.31 -13.76 41.38
N LEU A 263 51.63 -14.54 40.36
CA LEU A 263 50.96 -15.80 40.03
C LEU A 263 51.99 -16.94 40.00
N PRO A 264 51.75 -18.10 40.63
CA PRO A 264 52.64 -19.25 40.48
C PRO A 264 52.69 -19.70 39.01
N ALA A 265 53.89 -19.94 38.48
CA ALA A 265 54.13 -20.26 37.07
C ALA A 265 53.84 -21.73 36.75
N GLU A 266 52.59 -22.16 36.99
CA GLU A 266 52.15 -23.56 36.91
C GLU A 266 50.69 -23.67 36.42
N GLY A 267 50.22 -24.89 36.17
CA GLY A 267 48.83 -25.14 35.76
C GLY A 267 48.48 -24.41 34.45
N PRO A 268 47.37 -23.66 34.38
CA PRO A 268 46.99 -22.92 33.17
C PRO A 268 48.03 -21.90 32.68
N LEU A 269 48.91 -21.41 33.57
CA LEU A 269 49.93 -20.42 33.23
C LEU A 269 51.20 -21.02 32.61
N ALA A 270 51.39 -22.35 32.74
CA ALA A 270 52.56 -23.07 32.24
C ALA A 270 52.72 -23.01 30.71
N GLY A 271 51.64 -22.78 29.97
CA GLY A 271 51.66 -22.48 28.54
C GLY A 271 50.69 -21.38 28.11
N GLY A 272 49.91 -20.82 29.03
CA GLY A 272 48.88 -19.81 28.75
C GLY A 272 49.26 -18.40 29.22
N GLY A 273 48.28 -17.71 29.80
CA GLY A 273 48.42 -16.33 30.24
C GLY A 273 47.26 -15.84 31.10
N VAL A 274 47.23 -14.53 31.33
CA VAL A 274 46.14 -13.84 32.04
C VAL A 274 45.21 -13.21 31.00
N ALA A 275 43.92 -13.55 31.05
CA ALA A 275 42.88 -12.87 30.31
C ALA A 275 42.11 -11.90 31.23
N GLY A 276 41.60 -10.78 30.71
CA GLY A 276 40.78 -9.88 31.51
C GLY A 276 40.18 -8.71 30.77
N ILE A 277 39.38 -7.93 31.49
CA ILE A 277 38.65 -6.75 31.02
C ILE A 277 38.62 -5.68 32.12
N VAL A 278 38.62 -4.39 31.77
CA VAL A 278 38.60 -3.30 32.76
C VAL A 278 37.16 -2.85 33.00
N ARG A 279 36.70 -2.89 34.25
CA ARG A 279 35.38 -2.40 34.66
C ARG A 279 35.49 -1.01 35.26
N ARG A 280 34.62 -0.08 34.84
CA ARG A 280 34.55 1.29 35.39
C ARG A 280 33.69 1.33 36.65
N ALA A 281 33.81 2.42 37.42
CA ALA A 281 32.91 2.67 38.54
C ALA A 281 31.45 2.90 38.06
N PRO A 282 30.43 2.52 38.86
CA PRO A 282 29.03 2.74 38.50
C PRO A 282 28.72 4.20 38.20
N GLY A 283 28.01 4.46 37.09
CA GLY A 283 27.60 5.80 36.67
C GLY A 283 28.55 6.53 35.70
N ALA A 284 29.71 5.97 35.37
CA ALA A 284 30.72 6.65 34.55
C ALA A 284 30.54 6.51 33.02
N GLY A 285 29.66 5.62 32.54
CA GLY A 285 29.42 5.33 31.12
C GLY A 285 29.33 3.83 30.84
N ALA A 286 29.85 3.36 29.69
CA ALA A 286 29.95 1.94 29.39
C ALA A 286 30.73 1.21 30.50
N GLU A 287 30.10 0.22 31.13
CA GLU A 287 30.62 -0.39 32.38
C GLU A 287 31.92 -1.19 32.14
N TRP A 288 32.11 -1.74 30.94
CA TRP A 288 33.20 -2.68 30.62
C TRP A 288 34.00 -2.20 29.41
N LEU A 289 35.32 -2.17 29.55
CA LEU A 289 36.31 -1.71 28.55
C LEU A 289 37.24 -2.87 28.18
N GLY A 290 37.13 -3.34 26.93
CA GLY A 290 38.04 -4.33 26.33
C GLY A 290 39.13 -3.69 25.46
N ASP A 291 39.82 -4.53 24.70
CA ASP A 291 40.77 -4.11 23.66
C ASP A 291 40.10 -3.21 22.60
N ALA A 292 40.87 -2.63 21.68
CA ALA A 292 40.36 -1.76 20.62
C ALA A 292 39.30 -2.43 19.67
N ARG A 293 39.01 -3.73 19.83
CA ARG A 293 37.98 -4.49 19.12
C ARG A 293 36.85 -4.98 20.04
N GLY A 294 36.82 -4.54 21.30
CA GLY A 294 35.81 -4.91 22.30
C GLY A 294 35.98 -6.31 22.91
N ARG A 295 37.19 -6.87 22.89
CA ARG A 295 37.50 -8.23 23.39
C ARG A 295 38.29 -8.18 24.71
N ASP A 296 38.40 -9.33 25.38
CA ASP A 296 39.30 -9.49 26.53
C ASP A 296 40.76 -9.17 26.13
N PHE A 297 41.49 -8.50 27.01
CA PHE A 297 42.96 -8.44 26.97
C PHE A 297 43.53 -9.83 27.26
N PHE A 298 44.68 -10.17 26.68
CA PHE A 298 45.41 -11.40 26.99
C PHE A 298 46.91 -11.12 27.07
N PHE A 299 47.52 -11.42 28.21
CA PHE A 299 48.95 -11.24 28.48
C PHE A 299 49.62 -12.59 28.68
N SER A 300 50.66 -12.89 27.91
CA SER A 300 51.28 -14.22 27.91
C SER A 300 52.24 -14.43 29.09
N THR A 301 52.06 -15.52 29.85
CA THR A 301 53.00 -15.93 30.92
C THR A 301 53.94 -17.06 30.49
N ALA A 302 53.84 -17.55 29.25
CA ALA A 302 54.58 -18.72 28.77
C ALA A 302 56.11 -18.54 28.89
N GLY A 303 56.63 -17.33 28.62
CA GLY A 303 58.05 -17.03 28.79
C GLY A 303 58.55 -17.10 30.24
N CYS A 304 57.65 -16.90 31.22
CA CYS A 304 57.98 -17.01 32.65
C CYS A 304 58.13 -18.45 33.14
N CYS A 305 57.78 -19.44 32.32
CA CYS A 305 57.77 -20.85 32.70
C CYS A 305 59.03 -21.60 32.20
N LEU A 306 59.80 -21.01 31.30
CA LEU A 306 61.00 -21.59 30.71
C LEU A 306 62.19 -21.58 31.69
N GLU A 307 63.12 -22.53 31.51
CA GLU A 307 64.42 -22.49 32.21
C GLU A 307 65.27 -21.32 31.69
N PRO A 308 66.04 -20.64 32.56
CA PRO A 308 66.92 -19.57 32.13
C PRO A 308 68.01 -20.11 31.20
N ARG A 309 68.11 -19.51 30.01
CA ARG A 309 69.23 -19.76 29.09
C ARG A 309 70.45 -18.99 29.59
N GLU A 310 71.60 -19.64 29.71
CA GLU A 310 72.86 -18.94 29.94
C GLU A 310 73.11 -17.93 28.80
N PRO A 311 73.62 -16.72 29.10
CA PRO A 311 73.90 -15.72 28.08
C PRO A 311 75.04 -16.20 27.19
N ALA A 312 74.78 -16.33 25.89
CA ALA A 312 75.82 -16.63 24.91
C ALA A 312 76.80 -15.44 24.81
N GLU A 313 78.09 -15.76 24.71
CA GLU A 313 79.17 -14.77 24.69
C GLU A 313 79.06 -13.81 23.49
N GLU A 314 79.42 -12.56 23.73
CA GLU A 314 79.36 -11.44 22.80
C GLU A 314 80.56 -11.48 21.84
N GLU A 315 80.42 -12.14 20.68
CA GLU A 315 81.52 -12.27 19.71
C GLU A 315 81.60 -11.08 18.74
N ASP A 316 82.60 -10.22 18.96
CA ASP A 316 82.89 -9.01 18.18
C ASP A 316 83.48 -9.31 16.79
N GLY A 317 83.14 -8.47 15.81
CA GLY A 317 83.04 -8.87 14.41
C GLY A 317 84.31 -9.09 13.58
N ARG A 318 84.12 -9.70 12.39
CA ARG A 318 84.78 -9.26 11.14
C ARG A 318 84.19 -9.81 9.82
N VAL A 319 83.59 -8.88 9.07
CA VAL A 319 83.59 -8.71 7.59
C VAL A 319 84.13 -9.85 6.70
N GLY A 320 83.26 -10.42 5.84
CA GLY A 320 83.64 -11.37 4.76
C GLY A 320 82.66 -11.40 3.56
N LYS A 321 82.84 -10.47 2.60
CA LYS A 321 81.98 -10.20 1.44
C LYS A 321 81.61 -11.39 0.52
N THR A 322 80.36 -11.41 0.03
CA THR A 322 80.10 -11.41 -1.43
C THR A 322 78.82 -10.63 -1.79
N GLN A 323 78.96 -9.59 -2.63
CA GLN A 323 77.83 -8.84 -3.22
C GLN A 323 77.47 -9.42 -4.60
N LYS A 324 76.18 -9.31 -4.98
CA LYS A 324 75.81 -8.92 -6.35
C LYS A 324 74.90 -7.69 -6.29
N LYS A 325 75.18 -6.70 -7.15
CA LYS A 325 74.69 -5.31 -7.02
C LYS A 325 73.38 -5.03 -7.74
N ARG A 326 72.68 -4.03 -7.19
CA ARG A 326 71.53 -3.25 -7.71
C ARG A 326 71.83 -2.53 -9.05
N PRO A 327 70.82 -1.92 -9.68
CA PRO A 327 70.55 -0.49 -9.46
C PRO A 327 69.09 -0.22 -9.01
N GLY A 328 68.69 0.93 -8.44
CA GLY A 328 69.46 2.12 -8.10
C GLY A 328 68.77 3.43 -8.54
N ARG A 329 67.73 3.92 -7.84
CA ARG A 329 67.24 5.30 -7.99
C ARG A 329 66.56 5.84 -6.70
N THR A 330 67.02 7.02 -6.29
CA THR A 330 66.47 8.03 -5.36
C THR A 330 65.30 7.68 -4.44
N ARG A 331 65.54 7.78 -3.12
CA ARG A 331 64.61 7.52 -2.01
C ARG A 331 64.21 8.83 -1.32
N GLU A 332 63.43 9.66 -1.99
CA GLU A 332 62.94 10.95 -1.45
C GLU A 332 61.52 11.33 -1.92
N ALA A 333 60.94 10.59 -2.88
CA ALA A 333 59.61 10.85 -3.43
C ALA A 333 58.54 9.80 -3.09
N SER A 334 58.81 8.79 -2.23
CA SER A 334 57.79 7.81 -1.84
C SER A 334 56.97 8.24 -0.61
N TRP A 335 57.50 9.08 0.26
CA TRP A 335 56.83 9.51 1.49
C TRP A 335 55.52 10.27 1.20
N GLU A 336 55.52 11.21 0.25
CA GLU A 336 54.31 11.97 -0.11
C GLU A 336 53.26 11.11 -0.85
N ALA A 337 53.68 10.04 -1.52
CA ALA A 337 52.78 9.09 -2.19
C ALA A 337 52.15 8.11 -1.19
N GLU A 338 52.92 7.60 -0.23
CA GLU A 338 52.42 6.73 0.84
C GLU A 338 51.56 7.53 1.84
N ALA A 339 51.90 8.79 2.15
CA ALA A 339 51.08 9.66 3.00
C ALA A 339 49.70 9.97 2.37
N ARG A 340 49.64 10.22 1.05
CA ARG A 340 48.35 10.40 0.35
C ARG A 340 47.54 9.11 0.25
N ALA A 341 48.18 7.94 0.26
CA ALA A 341 47.49 6.65 0.31
C ALA A 341 46.82 6.39 1.67
N TRP A 342 47.38 6.89 2.78
CA TRP A 342 46.76 6.77 4.11
C TRP A 342 45.54 7.70 4.28
N VAL A 343 45.61 8.94 3.78
CA VAL A 343 44.46 9.87 3.80
C VAL A 343 43.25 9.33 3.01
N ALA A 344 43.49 8.52 1.97
CA ALA A 344 42.42 7.88 1.20
C ALA A 344 41.79 6.64 1.89
N VAL A 345 42.45 6.05 2.89
CA VAL A 345 41.96 4.86 3.61
C VAL A 345 41.15 5.23 4.86
N ASP A 346 41.51 6.31 5.56
CA ASP A 346 40.69 6.79 6.70
C ASP A 346 39.32 7.34 6.27
N ALA A 347 39.19 7.81 5.03
CA ALA A 347 37.88 8.14 4.44
C ALA A 347 36.96 6.92 4.25
N ALA A 348 37.53 5.70 4.23
CA ALA A 348 36.81 4.43 4.08
C ALA A 348 36.68 3.64 5.41
N ALA A 349 37.35 4.09 6.48
CA ALA A 349 37.31 3.46 7.81
C ALA A 349 36.24 4.07 8.74
N ALA A 350 35.45 5.03 8.26
CA ALA A 350 34.23 5.47 8.92
C ALA A 350 33.19 4.33 8.93
N SER A 351 33.26 3.48 9.94
CA SER A 351 32.10 2.68 10.35
C SER A 351 30.93 3.63 10.56
N PRO A 352 29.70 3.30 10.12
CA PRO A 352 28.55 4.16 10.37
C PRO A 352 28.36 4.27 11.89
N GLU A 353 28.67 5.44 12.46
CA GLU A 353 28.26 5.78 13.83
C GLU A 353 26.74 5.60 13.94
N PRO A 354 26.24 5.16 15.11
CA PRO A 354 24.80 4.97 15.29
C PRO A 354 24.05 6.26 14.92
N ALA A 355 22.99 6.11 14.12
CA ALA A 355 22.30 7.21 13.43
C ALA A 355 21.45 8.12 14.35
N GLY A 356 21.91 8.38 15.58
CA GLY A 356 21.21 9.15 16.62
C GLY A 356 21.73 10.58 16.82
N ASP A 357 22.97 10.90 16.46
CA ASP A 357 23.57 12.20 16.79
C ASP A 357 23.30 13.26 15.70
N GLY A 358 22.42 14.20 16.05
CA GLY A 358 21.99 15.31 15.21
C GLY A 358 23.11 16.27 14.82
N LEU A 359 22.86 17.03 13.75
CA LEU A 359 23.81 18.00 13.18
C LEU A 359 24.31 19.01 14.24
N VAL A 360 23.40 19.55 15.05
CA VAL A 360 23.69 20.46 16.16
C VAL A 360 24.56 19.80 17.24
N GLN A 361 24.32 18.53 17.58
CA GLN A 361 25.13 17.82 18.58
C GLN A 361 26.57 17.61 18.07
N ARG A 362 26.73 17.25 16.80
CA ARG A 362 28.05 17.12 16.15
C ARG A 362 28.79 18.46 16.04
N HIS A 363 28.07 19.58 15.85
CA HIS A 363 28.64 20.94 15.92
C HIS A 363 29.06 21.30 17.35
N ASN A 364 28.17 21.14 18.33
CA ASN A 364 28.44 21.45 19.74
C ASN A 364 29.62 20.65 20.30
N ALA A 365 29.79 19.38 19.88
CA ALA A 365 30.96 18.58 20.22
C ALA A 365 32.27 19.21 19.71
N ALA A 366 32.29 19.76 18.48
CA ALA A 366 33.45 20.47 17.94
C ALA A 366 33.76 21.76 18.70
N VAL A 367 32.72 22.52 19.09
CA VAL A 367 32.86 23.73 19.92
C VAL A 367 33.43 23.41 21.30
N LEU A 368 32.88 22.42 22.00
CA LEU A 368 33.38 21.97 23.32
C LEU A 368 34.83 21.45 23.25
N LEU A 369 35.20 20.76 22.16
CA LEU A 369 36.59 20.34 21.93
C LEU A 369 37.52 21.53 21.71
N LEU A 370 37.08 22.57 21.00
CA LEU A 370 37.84 23.80 20.78
C LEU A 370 38.01 24.58 22.10
N GLU A 371 36.95 24.74 22.89
CA GLU A 371 37.00 25.38 24.22
C GLU A 371 37.95 24.65 25.17
N ALA A 372 37.90 23.32 25.22
CA ALA A 372 38.82 22.52 26.02
C ALA A 372 40.29 22.70 25.58
N THR A 373 40.53 22.83 24.27
CA THR A 373 41.88 23.03 23.73
C THR A 373 42.40 24.45 24.00
N GLN A 374 41.53 25.47 23.96
CA GLN A 374 41.85 26.83 24.40
C GLN A 374 42.15 26.90 25.91
N ALA A 375 41.42 26.15 26.73
CA ALA A 375 41.70 26.06 28.17
C ALA A 375 43.08 25.43 28.45
N GLN A 376 43.45 24.38 27.70
CA GLN A 376 44.76 23.73 27.79
C GLN A 376 45.91 24.69 27.42
N ALA A 377 45.76 25.50 26.37
CA ALA A 377 46.75 26.49 25.96
C ALA A 377 47.04 27.58 27.02
N ARG A 378 46.07 27.87 27.90
CA ARG A 378 46.16 28.91 28.93
C ARG A 378 46.77 28.45 30.26
N MET A 379 47.08 27.16 30.42
CA MET A 379 47.61 26.60 31.66
C MET A 379 49.12 26.88 31.82
N PRO A 380 49.60 27.29 33.02
CA PRO A 380 51.01 27.58 33.24
C PRO A 380 51.87 26.31 33.11
N GLY A 381 52.69 26.27 32.06
CA GLY A 381 53.50 25.11 31.66
C GLY A 381 53.07 24.45 30.33
N GLY A 382 51.89 24.78 29.80
CA GLY A 382 51.41 24.30 28.49
C GLY A 382 51.85 25.13 27.27
N ALA A 383 52.52 26.26 27.50
CA ALA A 383 52.77 27.32 26.50
C ALA A 383 53.88 27.02 25.48
N GLY A 384 53.96 25.79 24.95
CA GLY A 384 55.06 25.34 24.08
C GLY A 384 54.69 24.89 22.66
N ALA A 385 53.41 24.60 22.36
CA ALA A 385 53.08 23.70 21.24
C ALA A 385 51.88 24.06 20.34
N LEU A 386 51.12 25.13 20.62
CA LEU A 386 49.98 25.53 19.79
C LEU A 386 50.24 26.89 19.14
N ASP A 387 50.23 26.91 17.80
CA ASP A 387 50.31 28.15 17.02
C ASP A 387 49.00 28.93 17.16
N GLU A 388 49.11 30.25 17.34
CA GLU A 388 47.95 31.13 17.43
C GLU A 388 47.19 31.16 16.08
N SER A 389 47.90 30.97 14.96
CA SER A 389 47.32 30.82 13.62
C SER A 389 46.47 29.55 13.47
N ASP A 390 46.90 28.41 14.03
CA ASP A 390 46.11 27.17 14.00
C ASP A 390 44.79 27.37 14.79
N LEU A 391 44.86 28.11 15.90
CA LEU A 391 43.72 28.37 16.78
C LEU A 391 42.67 29.28 16.12
N GLU A 392 43.12 30.32 15.42
CA GLU A 392 42.25 31.18 14.60
C GLU A 392 41.56 30.38 13.48
N GLU A 393 42.28 29.48 12.79
CA GLU A 393 41.70 28.61 11.76
C GLU A 393 40.60 27.70 12.34
N ALA A 394 40.84 27.08 13.49
CA ALA A 394 39.85 26.23 14.17
C ALA A 394 38.63 27.02 14.66
N GLN A 395 38.81 28.25 15.14
CA GLN A 395 37.71 29.16 15.48
C GLN A 395 36.88 29.51 14.24
N ALA A 396 37.53 29.92 13.14
CA ALA A 396 36.86 30.27 11.89
C ALA A 396 36.08 29.09 11.29
N ALA A 397 36.62 27.87 11.35
CA ALA A 397 35.96 26.65 10.91
C ALA A 397 34.70 26.33 11.74
N CYS A 398 34.80 26.39 13.08
CA CYS A 398 33.64 26.23 13.96
C CYS A 398 32.56 27.29 13.72
N GLU A 399 32.94 28.54 13.44
CA GLU A 399 31.98 29.62 13.21
C GLU A 399 31.32 29.55 11.82
N ALA A 400 32.06 29.09 10.81
CA ALA A 400 31.50 28.74 9.50
C ALA A 400 30.50 27.58 9.61
N ALA A 401 30.83 26.54 10.39
CA ALA A 401 29.90 25.45 10.69
C ALA A 401 28.63 25.95 11.39
N ARG A 402 28.76 26.83 12.39
CA ARG A 402 27.61 27.44 13.09
C ARG A 402 26.67 28.17 12.13
N ARG A 403 27.22 28.99 11.22
CA ARG A 403 26.42 29.70 10.19
C ARG A 403 25.71 28.74 9.24
N ALA A 404 26.38 27.67 8.80
CA ALA A 404 25.80 26.68 7.90
C ALA A 404 24.71 25.84 8.59
N VAL A 405 24.89 25.47 9.85
CA VAL A 405 23.87 24.76 10.66
C VAL A 405 22.63 25.62 10.83
N ALA A 406 22.78 26.89 11.25
CA ALA A 406 21.65 27.81 11.40
C ALA A 406 20.86 27.97 10.08
N ALA A 407 21.55 28.23 8.96
CA ALA A 407 20.91 28.35 7.65
C ALA A 407 20.18 27.07 7.20
N ALA A 408 20.67 25.89 7.59
CA ALA A 408 20.00 24.61 7.31
C ALA A 408 18.79 24.36 8.22
N GLU A 409 18.80 24.85 9.47
CA GLU A 409 17.64 24.80 10.38
C GLU A 409 16.56 25.80 9.96
N ASP A 410 16.92 27.03 9.62
CA ASP A 410 16.00 28.06 9.12
C ASP A 410 15.31 27.60 7.82
N ALA A 411 16.07 27.11 6.84
CA ALA A 411 15.51 26.60 5.58
C ALA A 411 14.59 25.37 5.80
N ALA A 412 14.93 24.49 6.75
CA ALA A 412 14.08 23.35 7.10
C ALA A 412 12.78 23.80 7.81
N PHE A 413 12.84 24.85 8.63
CA PHE A 413 11.67 25.43 9.29
C PHE A 413 10.73 26.12 8.28
N GLU A 414 11.27 26.94 7.37
CA GLU A 414 10.47 27.60 6.31
C GLU A 414 9.83 26.59 5.34
N ALA A 415 10.55 25.53 4.98
CA ALA A 415 10.01 24.44 4.18
C ALA A 415 8.88 23.69 4.90
N ALA A 416 9.05 23.40 6.20
CA ALA A 416 8.01 22.74 7.00
C ALA A 416 6.76 23.61 7.18
N ALA A 417 6.92 24.92 7.41
CA ALA A 417 5.81 25.86 7.51
C ALA A 417 5.04 25.97 6.18
N SER A 418 5.75 26.06 5.05
CA SER A 418 5.12 26.15 3.73
C SER A 418 4.46 24.84 3.30
N GLN A 419 5.01 23.68 3.69
CA GLN A 419 4.35 22.40 3.47
C GLN A 419 3.06 22.29 4.30
N ALA A 420 3.05 22.76 5.54
CA ALA A 420 1.84 22.76 6.37
C ALA A 420 0.74 23.67 5.80
N GLU A 421 1.11 24.78 5.17
CA GLU A 421 0.19 25.68 4.45
C GLU A 421 -0.40 25.01 3.20
N ALA A 422 0.44 24.39 2.37
CA ALA A 422 0.01 23.63 1.20
C ALA A 422 -0.91 22.45 1.58
N ASP A 423 -0.56 21.72 2.64
CA ASP A 423 -1.38 20.63 3.19
C ASP A 423 -2.72 21.14 3.74
N ARG A 424 -2.81 22.38 4.23
CA ARG A 424 -4.09 22.99 4.65
C ARG A 424 -4.97 23.28 3.45
N LEU A 425 -4.46 24.04 2.49
CA LEU A 425 -5.21 24.41 1.28
C LEU A 425 -5.63 23.19 0.45
N ALA A 426 -4.85 22.11 0.46
CA ALA A 426 -5.23 20.84 -0.15
C ALA A 426 -6.45 20.17 0.52
N ARG A 427 -6.59 20.27 1.86
CA ARG A 427 -7.78 19.81 2.59
C ARG A 427 -8.97 20.72 2.34
N ASP A 428 -8.76 22.04 2.40
CA ASP A 428 -9.80 23.05 2.16
C ASP A 428 -10.41 22.86 0.74
N LEU A 429 -9.59 22.48 -0.25
CA LEU A 429 -10.02 22.12 -1.61
C LEU A 429 -10.82 20.81 -1.67
N GLU A 430 -10.44 19.79 -0.89
CA GLU A 430 -11.13 18.49 -0.85
C GLU A 430 -12.51 18.62 -0.17
N ASP A 431 -12.61 19.45 0.87
CA ASP A 431 -13.88 19.76 1.54
C ASP A 431 -14.84 20.55 0.63
N GLU A 432 -14.39 21.59 -0.07
CA GLU A 432 -15.24 22.32 -1.03
C GLU A 432 -15.59 21.49 -2.27
N ARG A 433 -14.73 20.55 -2.71
CA ARG A 433 -15.10 19.52 -3.70
C ARG A 433 -16.24 18.63 -3.22
N GLY A 434 -16.18 18.17 -1.96
CA GLY A 434 -17.25 17.42 -1.32
C GLY A 434 -18.56 18.22 -1.27
N ALA A 435 -18.49 19.50 -0.92
CA ALA A 435 -19.62 20.42 -0.90
C ALA A 435 -20.21 20.66 -2.30
N ALA A 436 -19.38 20.93 -3.31
CA ALA A 436 -19.80 21.15 -4.69
C ALA A 436 -20.43 19.89 -5.32
N SER A 437 -19.85 18.71 -5.05
CA SER A 437 -20.39 17.41 -5.47
C SER A 437 -21.76 17.14 -4.83
N THR A 438 -21.89 17.40 -3.53
CA THR A 438 -23.16 17.27 -2.79
C THR A 438 -24.24 18.24 -3.32
N ALA A 439 -23.87 19.50 -3.57
CA ALA A 439 -24.78 20.51 -4.12
C ALA A 439 -25.25 20.14 -5.55
N ARG A 440 -24.34 19.62 -6.40
CA ARG A 440 -24.69 19.10 -7.73
C ARG A 440 -25.65 17.91 -7.62
N GLY A 441 -25.36 16.92 -6.77
CA GLY A 441 -26.22 15.75 -6.59
C GLY A 441 -27.63 16.11 -6.11
N ALA A 442 -27.73 17.08 -5.19
CA ALA A 442 -29.02 17.60 -4.72
C ALA A 442 -29.80 18.35 -5.84
N ALA A 443 -29.12 19.18 -6.63
CA ALA A 443 -29.73 19.88 -7.76
C ALA A 443 -30.22 18.90 -8.85
N GLU A 444 -29.40 17.90 -9.21
CA GLU A 444 -29.75 16.85 -10.17
C GLU A 444 -30.93 16.00 -9.70
N ALA A 445 -30.99 15.65 -8.41
CA ALA A 445 -32.11 14.93 -7.83
C ALA A 445 -33.40 15.77 -7.90
N ALA A 446 -33.36 17.04 -7.51
CA ALA A 446 -34.52 17.94 -7.58
C ALA A 446 -35.03 18.11 -9.03
N VAL A 447 -34.13 18.23 -10.01
CA VAL A 447 -34.49 18.29 -11.44
C VAL A 447 -35.10 16.96 -11.92
N ARG A 448 -34.56 15.81 -11.49
CA ARG A 448 -35.09 14.47 -11.80
C ARG A 448 -36.49 14.27 -11.23
N ASP A 449 -36.72 14.68 -9.98
CA ASP A 449 -38.03 14.59 -9.33
C ASP A 449 -39.06 15.53 -9.98
N ALA A 450 -38.65 16.75 -10.37
CA ALA A 450 -39.50 17.66 -11.14
C ALA A 450 -39.93 17.06 -12.49
N ARG A 451 -38.99 16.42 -13.21
CA ARG A 451 -39.28 15.68 -14.45
C ARG A 451 -40.22 14.49 -14.21
N GLY A 452 -39.92 13.66 -13.20
CA GLY A 452 -40.75 12.49 -12.85
C GLY A 452 -42.14 12.85 -12.33
N ALA A 453 -42.32 14.00 -11.69
CA ALA A 453 -43.64 14.53 -11.31
C ALA A 453 -44.42 15.01 -12.55
N ASN A 454 -43.78 15.74 -13.46
CA ASN A 454 -44.38 16.16 -14.74
C ASN A 454 -44.76 14.97 -15.64
N ALA A 455 -43.94 13.90 -15.68
CA ALA A 455 -44.27 12.66 -16.38
C ALA A 455 -45.51 11.96 -15.76
N ARG A 456 -45.57 11.86 -14.42
CA ARG A 456 -46.73 11.30 -13.71
C ARG A 456 -48.02 12.11 -13.92
N LEU A 457 -47.91 13.44 -14.07
CA LEU A 457 -49.02 14.32 -14.46
C LEU A 457 -49.51 14.14 -15.90
N ARG A 458 -48.81 13.39 -16.76
CA ARG A 458 -49.19 13.20 -18.18
C ARG A 458 -49.73 11.82 -18.51
N GLY A 459 -49.75 10.90 -17.53
CA GLY A 459 -50.37 9.58 -17.65
C GLY A 459 -49.42 8.49 -18.16
N ARG A 460 -49.65 7.25 -17.68
CA ARG A 460 -48.75 6.10 -17.82
C ARG A 460 -48.87 5.33 -19.16
N ALA A 461 -49.30 5.99 -20.24
CA ALA A 461 -49.68 5.36 -21.51
C ALA A 461 -48.66 5.55 -22.67
N ALA A 462 -47.53 6.22 -22.41
CA ALA A 462 -46.66 6.79 -23.43
C ALA A 462 -45.32 6.06 -23.66
N GLU A 463 -45.15 4.83 -23.17
CA GLU A 463 -43.98 4.03 -23.56
C GLU A 463 -44.09 3.62 -25.04
N VAL A 464 -43.04 3.89 -25.82
CA VAL A 464 -42.90 3.42 -27.20
C VAL A 464 -42.62 1.92 -27.15
N ALA A 465 -43.59 1.08 -27.50
CA ALA A 465 -43.37 -0.36 -27.47
C ALA A 465 -42.40 -0.77 -28.60
N PRO A 466 -41.37 -1.59 -28.34
CA PRO A 466 -40.48 -2.09 -29.38
C PRO A 466 -41.20 -2.81 -30.53
N ALA A 467 -42.38 -3.39 -30.27
CA ALA A 467 -43.24 -3.98 -31.29
C ALA A 467 -43.80 -2.96 -32.30
N ASP A 468 -44.12 -1.74 -31.86
CA ASP A 468 -44.58 -0.66 -32.75
C ASP A 468 -43.43 -0.23 -33.69
N LEU A 469 -42.20 -0.16 -33.18
CA LEU A 469 -41.01 0.19 -33.95
C LEU A 469 -40.62 -0.92 -34.94
N ALA A 470 -40.75 -2.19 -34.55
CA ALA A 470 -40.55 -3.33 -35.44
C ALA A 470 -41.54 -3.30 -36.62
N ALA A 471 -42.82 -3.01 -36.37
CA ALA A 471 -43.82 -2.87 -37.43
C ALA A 471 -43.47 -1.74 -38.43
N VAL A 472 -42.91 -0.61 -37.96
CA VAL A 472 -42.43 0.48 -38.82
C VAL A 472 -41.21 0.07 -39.63
N ALA A 473 -40.24 -0.59 -38.99
CA ALA A 473 -39.02 -1.05 -39.65
C ALA A 473 -39.32 -2.09 -40.74
N ALA A 474 -40.19 -3.06 -40.46
CA ALA A 474 -40.68 -4.04 -41.43
C ALA A 474 -41.40 -3.35 -42.62
N ALA A 475 -42.35 -2.45 -42.35
CA ALA A 475 -43.10 -1.77 -43.40
C ALA A 475 -42.22 -0.93 -44.33
N ARG A 476 -41.20 -0.22 -43.80
CA ARG A 476 -40.24 0.53 -44.63
C ARG A 476 -39.28 -0.41 -45.38
N LEU A 477 -38.91 -1.55 -44.80
CA LEU A 477 -38.08 -2.56 -45.47
C LEU A 477 -38.80 -3.18 -46.67
N SER A 478 -40.06 -3.63 -46.52
CA SER A 478 -40.85 -4.16 -47.64
C SER A 478 -41.05 -3.11 -48.75
N ALA A 479 -41.22 -1.83 -48.40
CA ALA A 479 -41.30 -0.75 -49.38
C ALA A 479 -39.97 -0.56 -50.16
N TRP A 480 -38.82 -0.64 -49.48
CA TRP A 480 -37.50 -0.58 -50.10
C TRP A 480 -37.23 -1.79 -51.02
N LEU A 481 -37.56 -2.99 -50.56
CA LEU A 481 -37.40 -4.23 -51.34
C LEU A 481 -38.29 -4.23 -52.58
N ALA A 482 -39.53 -3.77 -52.48
CA ALA A 482 -40.42 -3.57 -53.63
C ALA A 482 -39.89 -2.53 -54.63
N TRP A 483 -39.30 -1.42 -54.13
CA TRP A 483 -38.64 -0.44 -54.98
C TRP A 483 -37.41 -1.01 -55.70
N ALA A 484 -36.54 -1.75 -55.00
CA ALA A 484 -35.38 -2.41 -55.61
C ALA A 484 -35.82 -3.40 -56.70
N ALA A 485 -36.82 -4.23 -56.40
CA ALA A 485 -37.41 -5.16 -57.37
C ALA A 485 -37.97 -4.44 -58.62
N SER A 486 -38.58 -3.25 -58.46
CA SER A 486 -39.07 -2.45 -59.59
C SER A 486 -37.96 -1.97 -60.56
N ARG A 487 -36.70 -1.97 -60.11
CA ARG A 487 -35.51 -1.62 -60.93
C ARG A 487 -34.80 -2.84 -61.53
N GLY A 488 -35.35 -4.05 -61.33
CA GLY A 488 -34.76 -5.30 -61.83
C GLY A 488 -33.86 -6.03 -60.83
N ALA A 489 -33.85 -5.64 -59.56
CA ALA A 489 -33.22 -6.42 -58.50
C ALA A 489 -34.02 -7.69 -58.20
N THR A 490 -33.36 -8.76 -57.74
CA THR A 490 -34.02 -9.84 -57.01
C THR A 490 -33.98 -9.53 -55.53
N ALA A 491 -35.12 -9.15 -54.98
CA ALA A 491 -35.30 -8.88 -53.56
C ALA A 491 -35.78 -10.14 -52.82
N HIS A 492 -35.17 -10.43 -51.67
CA HIS A 492 -35.53 -11.55 -50.81
C HIS A 492 -35.90 -11.03 -49.42
N GLU A 493 -37.21 -11.04 -49.13
CA GLU A 493 -37.71 -10.96 -47.76
C GLU A 493 -37.32 -12.24 -47.01
N GLY A 494 -36.94 -12.09 -45.74
CA GLY A 494 -36.60 -13.22 -44.89
C GLY A 494 -37.79 -14.18 -44.77
N GLY A 495 -37.57 -15.46 -45.09
CA GLY A 495 -38.60 -16.50 -44.98
C GLY A 495 -39.24 -16.54 -43.58
N THR A 496 -40.49 -17.00 -43.52
CA THR A 496 -41.49 -16.77 -42.45
C THR A 496 -41.22 -17.35 -41.05
N GLU A 497 -39.97 -17.65 -40.70
CA GLU A 497 -39.53 -17.95 -39.34
C GLU A 497 -38.27 -17.13 -39.01
N GLY A 498 -38.45 -16.03 -38.25
CA GLY A 498 -37.35 -15.25 -37.68
C GLY A 498 -36.97 -13.97 -38.43
N GLU A 499 -37.86 -12.98 -38.48
CA GLU A 499 -37.43 -11.58 -38.63
C GLU A 499 -36.49 -11.23 -37.47
N ARG A 500 -35.20 -10.97 -37.76
CA ARG A 500 -34.24 -10.57 -36.72
C ARG A 500 -34.34 -9.09 -36.39
N VAL A 501 -35.32 -8.80 -35.54
CA VAL A 501 -35.52 -7.51 -34.88
C VAL A 501 -34.41 -7.27 -33.85
N THR A 502 -33.47 -6.38 -34.12
CA THR A 502 -32.48 -5.97 -33.10
C THR A 502 -32.99 -4.72 -32.39
N ALA A 503 -33.39 -4.86 -31.13
CA ALA A 503 -33.89 -3.75 -30.31
C ALA A 503 -32.79 -3.15 -29.41
N PHE A 504 -32.75 -1.83 -29.33
CA PHE A 504 -31.77 -1.05 -28.58
C PHE A 504 -32.50 0.00 -27.73
N ARG A 505 -32.08 0.17 -26.46
CA ARG A 505 -32.54 1.29 -25.63
C ARG A 505 -31.67 2.52 -25.85
N LEU A 506 -32.27 3.66 -26.17
CA LEU A 506 -31.55 4.90 -26.44
C LEU A 506 -31.00 5.51 -25.14
N GLU A 507 -29.74 5.90 -25.14
CA GLU A 507 -29.08 6.37 -23.93
C GLU A 507 -29.50 7.81 -23.56
N GLY A 508 -30.21 7.93 -22.43
CA GLY A 508 -30.54 9.21 -21.81
C GLY A 508 -31.61 10.02 -22.55
N ILE A 509 -32.46 9.37 -23.33
CA ILE A 509 -33.82 9.83 -23.67
C ILE A 509 -34.79 8.66 -23.41
N GLU A 510 -36.07 8.94 -23.15
CA GLU A 510 -37.09 7.89 -22.99
C GLU A 510 -37.54 7.40 -24.37
N GLY A 511 -36.73 6.53 -24.98
CA GLY A 511 -36.96 5.99 -26.32
C GLY A 511 -36.18 4.71 -26.59
N ASP A 512 -36.67 3.94 -27.54
CA ASP A 512 -36.06 2.70 -28.03
C ASP A 512 -35.85 2.81 -29.55
N ALA A 513 -34.96 1.99 -30.11
CA ALA A 513 -34.71 1.87 -31.54
C ALA A 513 -34.65 0.41 -31.97
N VAL A 514 -35.03 0.13 -33.20
CA VAL A 514 -35.17 -1.21 -33.76
C VAL A 514 -34.57 -1.27 -35.16
N ALA A 515 -33.78 -2.31 -35.44
CA ALA A 515 -33.25 -2.60 -36.76
C ALA A 515 -33.86 -3.87 -37.38
N HIS A 516 -34.21 -3.80 -38.67
CA HIS A 516 -34.60 -4.93 -39.53
C HIS A 516 -33.62 -5.05 -40.72
N ILE A 517 -33.44 -6.26 -41.24
CA ILE A 517 -32.47 -6.58 -42.31
C ILE A 517 -33.18 -7.41 -43.40
N GLY A 518 -32.99 -7.06 -44.66
CA GLY A 518 -33.40 -7.84 -45.84
C GLY A 518 -32.28 -7.94 -46.88
N LEU A 519 -32.49 -8.75 -47.93
CA LEU A 519 -31.50 -9.00 -48.96
C LEU A 519 -31.95 -8.50 -50.34
N VAL A 520 -31.01 -7.90 -51.07
CA VAL A 520 -31.17 -7.39 -52.43
C VAL A 520 -30.01 -7.90 -53.28
N SER A 521 -30.27 -8.49 -54.46
CA SER A 521 -29.24 -8.73 -55.47
C SER A 521 -29.52 -7.91 -56.72
N GLU A 522 -28.53 -7.13 -57.15
CA GLU A 522 -28.57 -6.31 -58.38
C GLU A 522 -27.38 -6.69 -59.27
N GLY A 523 -27.65 -7.27 -60.45
CA GLY A 523 -26.60 -7.61 -61.43
C GLY A 523 -25.65 -8.74 -61.01
N GLY A 524 -25.99 -9.53 -59.98
CA GLY A 524 -25.14 -10.55 -59.37
C GLY A 524 -24.47 -10.11 -58.07
N CYS A 525 -24.46 -8.81 -57.77
CA CYS A 525 -23.90 -8.29 -56.52
C CYS A 525 -24.97 -8.27 -55.41
N TRP A 526 -24.68 -8.92 -54.28
CA TRP A 526 -25.58 -8.94 -53.12
C TRP A 526 -25.37 -7.75 -52.18
N SER A 527 -26.45 -7.24 -51.60
CA SER A 527 -26.48 -6.16 -50.62
C SER A 527 -27.46 -6.46 -49.48
N ALA A 528 -27.09 -6.09 -48.24
CA ALA A 528 -28.04 -6.00 -47.13
C ALA A 528 -28.80 -4.67 -47.20
N ALA A 529 -30.12 -4.72 -47.10
CA ALA A 529 -30.98 -3.57 -46.85
C ALA A 529 -31.32 -3.53 -45.35
N VAL A 530 -30.76 -2.55 -44.63
CA VAL A 530 -30.92 -2.37 -43.18
C VAL A 530 -31.82 -1.16 -42.93
N VAL A 531 -32.96 -1.37 -42.27
CA VAL A 531 -33.84 -0.29 -41.80
C VAL A 531 -33.66 -0.12 -40.31
N LEU A 532 -33.35 1.10 -39.86
CA LEU A 532 -33.35 1.46 -38.44
C LEU A 532 -34.48 2.44 -38.16
N ALA A 533 -35.38 2.09 -37.25
CA ALA A 533 -36.48 2.92 -36.77
C ALA A 533 -36.28 3.25 -35.28
N ALA A 534 -36.27 4.54 -34.93
CA ALA A 534 -36.15 5.04 -33.57
C ALA A 534 -37.40 5.81 -33.17
N GLY A 535 -37.90 5.60 -31.95
CA GLY A 535 -39.02 6.36 -31.40
C GLY A 535 -38.73 6.86 -30.00
N GLN A 536 -39.26 8.04 -29.69
CA GLN A 536 -39.20 8.64 -28.36
C GLN A 536 -40.61 8.89 -27.85
N ALA A 537 -40.80 8.79 -26.53
CA ALA A 537 -42.01 9.26 -25.88
C ALA A 537 -42.04 10.80 -25.91
N PHE A 538 -43.15 11.38 -26.38
CA PHE A 538 -43.39 12.83 -26.46
C PHE A 538 -42.47 13.64 -27.42
N LEU A 539 -42.92 14.84 -27.76
CA LEU A 539 -42.24 15.77 -28.69
C LEU A 539 -41.12 16.58 -28.00
N ASP A 540 -40.18 15.88 -27.37
CA ASP A 540 -38.96 16.47 -26.78
C ASP A 540 -37.98 17.00 -27.85
N GLY A 541 -38.23 16.71 -29.14
CA GLY A 541 -37.50 17.26 -30.28
C GLY A 541 -36.08 16.70 -30.52
N GLU A 542 -35.52 15.90 -29.62
CA GLU A 542 -34.13 15.40 -29.75
C GLU A 542 -33.90 14.54 -31.01
N LEU A 543 -34.87 13.71 -31.42
CA LEU A 543 -34.81 12.99 -32.71
C LEU A 543 -35.25 13.85 -33.92
N GLU A 544 -35.77 15.06 -33.72
CA GLU A 544 -36.17 15.95 -34.82
C GLU A 544 -34.93 16.58 -35.48
N GLY A 545 -34.73 16.27 -36.76
CA GLY A 545 -33.53 16.66 -37.51
C GLY A 545 -32.28 15.82 -37.16
N ALA A 546 -32.44 14.71 -36.44
CA ALA A 546 -31.32 13.82 -36.10
C ALA A 546 -30.75 13.09 -37.34
N ARG A 547 -29.46 12.75 -37.27
CA ARG A 547 -28.73 12.01 -38.31
C ARG A 547 -28.16 10.71 -37.71
N LEU A 548 -28.41 9.59 -38.39
CA LEU A 548 -27.74 8.33 -38.13
C LEU A 548 -26.31 8.41 -38.67
N HIS A 549 -25.32 8.39 -37.79
CA HIS A 549 -23.91 8.34 -38.11
C HIS A 549 -23.44 6.89 -38.06
N TRP A 550 -22.97 6.35 -39.17
CA TRP A 550 -22.69 4.91 -39.30
C TRP A 550 -21.44 4.60 -40.12
N ALA A 551 -20.91 3.40 -39.91
CA ALA A 551 -19.74 2.86 -40.60
C ALA A 551 -19.76 1.32 -40.56
N LEU A 552 -18.81 0.68 -41.26
CA LEU A 552 -18.58 -0.75 -41.09
C LEU A 552 -17.77 -1.01 -39.81
N ALA A 553 -17.98 -2.16 -39.16
CA ALA A 553 -17.19 -2.56 -38.01
C ALA A 553 -16.97 -4.08 -37.99
N GLY A 554 -15.82 -4.52 -37.47
CA GLY A 554 -15.52 -5.95 -37.38
C GLY A 554 -16.38 -6.69 -36.36
N ARG A 555 -16.59 -6.05 -35.20
CA ARG A 555 -17.32 -6.54 -34.01
C ARG A 555 -17.79 -5.31 -33.19
N PRO A 556 -18.72 -5.46 -32.22
CA PRO A 556 -19.04 -4.39 -31.27
C PRO A 556 -17.76 -3.83 -30.60
N GLY A 557 -17.63 -2.51 -30.55
CA GLY A 557 -16.48 -1.82 -29.93
C GLY A 557 -15.14 -1.91 -30.68
N THR A 558 -15.12 -2.39 -31.93
CA THR A 558 -13.92 -2.33 -32.79
C THR A 558 -13.84 -0.98 -33.54
N PRO A 559 -12.63 -0.55 -33.99
CA PRO A 559 -12.50 0.67 -34.77
C PRO A 559 -13.38 0.65 -36.03
N TRP A 560 -14.05 1.77 -36.27
CA TRP A 560 -14.91 1.97 -37.43
C TRP A 560 -14.08 1.95 -38.73
N GLN A 561 -14.57 1.19 -39.71
CA GLN A 561 -13.98 1.04 -41.05
C GLN A 561 -14.80 1.84 -42.06
N ARG A 562 -14.13 2.34 -43.11
CA ARG A 562 -14.78 3.18 -44.13
C ARG A 562 -15.99 2.46 -44.74
N ALA A 563 -17.12 3.16 -44.84
CA ALA A 563 -18.27 2.68 -45.60
C ALA A 563 -17.85 2.31 -47.04
N PRO A 564 -18.41 1.23 -47.61
CA PRO A 564 -17.89 0.62 -48.84
C PRO A 564 -18.15 1.46 -50.10
N ALA A 565 -17.60 1.05 -51.24
CA ALA A 565 -18.08 1.59 -52.51
C ALA A 565 -19.48 1.02 -52.81
N GLY A 566 -20.40 1.84 -53.32
CA GLY A 566 -21.70 1.37 -53.81
C GLY A 566 -22.82 1.21 -52.76
N TRP A 567 -22.71 1.79 -51.56
CA TRP A 567 -23.87 1.91 -50.67
C TRP A 567 -24.90 2.92 -51.19
N ALA A 568 -26.15 2.76 -50.77
CA ALA A 568 -27.25 3.71 -51.01
C ALA A 568 -28.04 3.92 -49.72
N THR A 569 -28.76 5.04 -49.61
CA THR A 569 -29.59 5.34 -48.43
C THR A 569 -30.92 5.97 -48.81
N ASP A 570 -31.89 5.81 -47.92
CA ASP A 570 -33.17 6.52 -47.94
C ASP A 570 -33.45 7.10 -46.53
N PRO A 571 -33.47 8.44 -46.36
CA PRO A 571 -33.31 9.47 -47.39
C PRO A 571 -31.94 9.47 -48.09
N ALA A 572 -31.91 9.97 -49.33
CA ALA A 572 -30.70 10.03 -50.17
C ALA A 572 -29.74 11.19 -49.83
N ASP A 573 -29.97 11.94 -48.73
CA ASP A 573 -29.17 13.11 -48.28
C ASP A 573 -28.03 12.70 -47.31
N SER A 574 -27.25 11.69 -47.71
CA SER A 574 -26.14 11.17 -46.89
C SER A 574 -24.82 11.88 -47.16
N THR A 575 -24.07 12.22 -46.11
CA THR A 575 -22.77 12.93 -46.21
C THR A 575 -21.63 12.15 -45.54
N GLU A 576 -20.46 12.06 -46.18
CA GLU A 576 -19.25 11.53 -45.52
C GLU A 576 -18.85 12.38 -44.30
N ALA A 577 -18.44 11.74 -43.21
CA ALA A 577 -18.05 12.38 -41.96
C ALA A 577 -16.88 11.63 -41.30
N GLY A 578 -15.93 12.38 -40.72
CA GLY A 578 -14.83 11.80 -39.93
C GLY A 578 -13.86 10.87 -40.70
N GLY A 579 -13.88 10.87 -42.04
CA GLY A 579 -12.97 10.10 -42.90
C GLY A 579 -13.25 8.59 -42.99
N CYS A 580 -14.12 8.04 -42.14
CA CYS A 580 -14.50 6.63 -42.11
C CYS A 580 -16.01 6.37 -41.97
N ALA A 581 -16.83 7.39 -41.75
CA ALA A 581 -18.25 7.25 -41.48
C ALA A 581 -19.13 8.04 -42.46
N VAL A 582 -20.42 7.75 -42.44
CA VAL A 582 -21.46 8.42 -43.22
C VAL A 582 -22.53 8.94 -42.25
N GLN A 583 -23.16 10.07 -42.57
CA GLN A 583 -24.30 10.62 -41.83
C GLN A 583 -25.54 10.66 -42.71
N THR A 584 -26.55 9.87 -42.34
CA THR A 584 -27.83 9.74 -43.04
C THR A 584 -28.95 10.36 -42.19
N PRO A 585 -29.78 11.29 -42.70
CA PRO A 585 -30.90 11.84 -41.94
C PRO A 585 -31.90 10.77 -41.50
N LEU A 586 -32.44 10.91 -40.30
CA LEU A 586 -33.60 10.15 -39.85
C LEU A 586 -34.88 10.89 -40.26
N GLU A 587 -35.70 10.27 -41.10
CA GLU A 587 -36.95 10.87 -41.58
C GLU A 587 -38.13 10.44 -40.70
N ARG A 588 -39.01 11.38 -40.36
CA ARG A 588 -40.23 11.08 -39.58
C ARG A 588 -41.21 10.24 -40.39
N VAL A 589 -41.57 9.06 -39.89
CA VAL A 589 -42.48 8.12 -40.55
C VAL A 589 -43.87 8.18 -39.90
N GLN A 590 -44.93 8.08 -40.71
CA GLN A 590 -46.29 7.86 -40.23
C GLN A 590 -46.55 6.36 -40.11
N VAL A 591 -47.01 5.90 -38.95
CA VAL A 591 -47.15 4.47 -38.65
C VAL A 591 -48.57 3.98 -38.99
N PRO A 592 -48.74 3.05 -39.95
CA PRO A 592 -50.03 2.44 -40.21
C PRO A 592 -50.54 1.73 -38.96
N GLY A 593 -51.72 2.12 -38.47
CA GLY A 593 -52.33 1.57 -37.25
C GLY A 593 -52.01 2.32 -35.94
N CYS A 594 -51.02 3.22 -35.89
CA CYS A 594 -50.84 4.14 -34.74
C CYS A 594 -51.40 5.55 -34.98
N GLU A 595 -52.19 5.76 -36.04
CA GLU A 595 -52.79 7.05 -36.44
C GLU A 595 -53.59 7.77 -35.32
N ALA A 596 -54.02 7.02 -34.29
CA ALA A 596 -54.72 7.54 -33.12
C ALA A 596 -53.79 8.06 -32.00
N ARG A 597 -52.48 7.78 -32.04
CA ARG A 597 -51.49 8.20 -31.02
C ARG A 597 -50.71 9.42 -31.51
N GLN A 598 -51.09 10.61 -31.01
CA GLN A 598 -50.40 11.88 -31.31
C GLN A 598 -49.16 12.13 -30.44
N ASP A 599 -48.90 11.24 -29.49
CA ASP A 599 -47.90 11.32 -28.41
C ASP A 599 -46.60 10.54 -28.70
N ILE A 600 -46.60 9.66 -29.70
CA ILE A 600 -45.40 8.97 -30.20
C ILE A 600 -45.01 9.57 -31.56
N ALA A 601 -43.72 9.83 -31.74
CA ALA A 601 -43.13 10.09 -33.03
C ALA A 601 -42.05 9.03 -33.31
N VAL A 602 -42.00 8.56 -34.57
CA VAL A 602 -41.03 7.57 -35.04
C VAL A 602 -40.27 8.17 -36.22
N TRP A 603 -38.96 7.97 -36.24
CA TRP A 603 -38.10 8.35 -37.34
C TRP A 603 -37.32 7.13 -37.82
N ALA A 604 -37.08 7.02 -39.12
CA ALA A 604 -36.34 5.90 -39.69
C ALA A 604 -35.40 6.32 -40.82
N ALA A 605 -34.39 5.49 -41.06
CA ALA A 605 -33.56 5.52 -42.26
C ALA A 605 -33.32 4.10 -42.77
N THR A 606 -33.16 3.96 -44.08
CA THR A 606 -32.80 2.72 -44.76
C THR A 606 -31.39 2.85 -45.34
N LEU A 607 -30.56 1.82 -45.15
CA LEU A 607 -29.19 1.73 -45.64
C LEU A 607 -29.06 0.46 -46.49
N GLN A 608 -28.63 0.58 -47.75
CA GLN A 608 -28.28 -0.56 -48.59
C GLN A 608 -26.74 -0.65 -48.68
N VAL A 609 -26.18 -1.78 -48.27
CA VAL A 609 -24.73 -1.99 -48.12
C VAL A 609 -24.30 -3.28 -48.84
N PRO A 610 -23.36 -3.23 -49.80
CA PRO A 610 -22.86 -4.42 -50.49
C PRO A 610 -22.22 -5.45 -49.55
N LEU A 611 -22.61 -6.73 -49.67
CA LEU A 611 -22.12 -7.82 -48.83
C LEU A 611 -20.70 -8.26 -49.18
N GLU A 612 -20.29 -8.10 -50.44
CA GLU A 612 -18.91 -8.32 -50.91
C GLU A 612 -17.88 -7.49 -50.13
N SER A 613 -18.32 -6.38 -49.51
CA SER A 613 -17.46 -5.53 -48.67
C SER A 613 -17.38 -5.98 -47.20
N LEU A 614 -18.04 -7.08 -46.82
CA LEU A 614 -18.03 -7.63 -45.45
C LEU A 614 -16.90 -8.63 -45.19
N GLU A 615 -16.12 -9.04 -46.20
CA GLU A 615 -14.97 -9.97 -46.02
C GLU A 615 -13.96 -9.50 -44.94
N ALA A 616 -13.92 -8.19 -44.64
CA ALA A 616 -13.12 -7.59 -43.57
C ALA A 616 -13.93 -6.99 -42.39
N ALA A 617 -15.27 -6.99 -42.45
CA ALA A 617 -16.15 -6.31 -41.50
C ALA A 617 -17.41 -7.14 -41.17
N GLY A 618 -17.61 -7.49 -39.90
CA GLY A 618 -18.71 -8.36 -39.46
C GLY A 618 -20.08 -7.69 -39.30
N GLY A 619 -20.20 -6.37 -39.51
CA GLY A 619 -21.49 -5.69 -39.40
C GLY A 619 -21.41 -4.18 -39.53
N LEU A 620 -22.53 -3.52 -39.26
CA LEU A 620 -22.69 -2.07 -39.29
C LEU A 620 -22.70 -1.51 -37.87
N ALA A 621 -21.81 -0.55 -37.60
CA ALA A 621 -21.80 0.23 -36.37
C ALA A 621 -22.47 1.59 -36.60
N ALA A 622 -23.26 2.08 -35.64
CA ALA A 622 -23.91 3.37 -35.74
C ALA A 622 -24.15 4.06 -34.40
N ILE A 623 -24.34 5.38 -34.44
CA ILE A 623 -24.83 6.24 -33.35
C ILE A 623 -25.76 7.30 -33.93
N ILE A 624 -26.68 7.84 -33.14
CA ILE A 624 -27.58 8.92 -33.60
C ILE A 624 -27.04 10.26 -33.10
N GLN A 625 -26.80 11.21 -34.00
CA GLN A 625 -26.52 12.60 -33.65
C GLN A 625 -27.82 13.40 -33.68
N THR A 626 -28.19 14.03 -32.57
CA THR A 626 -29.36 14.91 -32.48
C THR A 626 -29.07 16.26 -33.16
N SER A 627 -30.13 17.04 -33.42
CA SER A 627 -30.00 18.42 -33.91
C SER A 627 -29.34 19.36 -32.88
N SER A 628 -29.36 19.00 -31.59
CA SER A 628 -28.61 19.68 -30.50
C SER A 628 -27.10 19.35 -30.49
N GLY A 629 -26.63 18.48 -31.39
CA GLY A 629 -25.23 18.03 -31.46
C GLY A 629 -24.86 16.96 -30.43
N ARG A 630 -25.83 16.53 -29.62
CA ARG A 630 -25.68 15.41 -28.69
C ARG A 630 -25.62 14.10 -29.46
N TRP A 631 -24.85 13.15 -28.94
CA TRP A 631 -24.67 11.83 -29.53
C TRP A 631 -25.35 10.78 -28.66
N LEU A 632 -26.31 10.06 -29.22
CA LEU A 632 -27.07 8.98 -28.58
C LEU A 632 -26.48 7.64 -29.04
N GLY A 633 -26.18 6.78 -28.07
CA GLY A 633 -25.84 5.37 -28.31
C GLY A 633 -26.93 4.45 -27.76
N CYS A 634 -26.63 3.15 -27.68
CA CYS A 634 -27.40 2.20 -26.89
C CYS A 634 -26.87 2.12 -25.45
N GLN A 635 -27.76 1.79 -24.51
CA GLN A 635 -27.39 1.59 -23.11
C GLN A 635 -26.64 0.25 -22.93
N ALA A 636 -25.34 0.32 -22.60
CA ALA A 636 -24.51 -0.87 -22.44
C ALA A 636 -24.83 -1.67 -21.15
N PRO A 637 -24.65 -3.01 -21.14
CA PRO A 637 -24.76 -3.84 -19.94
C PRO A 637 -23.63 -3.52 -18.94
N GLY A 638 -23.84 -2.47 -18.13
CA GLY A 638 -22.83 -1.86 -17.28
C GLY A 638 -23.05 -0.36 -17.00
N GLY A 639 -24.01 0.29 -17.67
CA GLY A 639 -24.43 1.66 -17.34
C GLY A 639 -23.64 2.77 -18.05
N GLY A 640 -23.20 2.53 -19.28
CA GLY A 640 -22.55 3.55 -20.12
C GLY A 640 -22.94 3.44 -21.59
N ARG A 641 -22.35 4.32 -22.40
CA ARG A 641 -22.62 4.45 -23.85
C ARG A 641 -21.97 3.35 -24.68
N ALA A 642 -22.72 2.75 -25.59
CA ALA A 642 -22.18 1.92 -26.67
C ALA A 642 -22.78 2.31 -28.04
N ASP A 643 -22.09 1.93 -29.11
CA ASP A 643 -22.60 2.08 -30.48
C ASP A 643 -23.70 1.01 -30.74
N PHE A 644 -24.69 1.35 -31.56
CA PHE A 644 -25.55 0.33 -32.18
C PHE A 644 -24.66 -0.57 -33.06
N PHE A 645 -24.77 -1.89 -32.91
CA PHE A 645 -24.10 -2.84 -33.79
C PHE A 645 -25.14 -3.78 -34.39
N ILE A 646 -25.19 -3.83 -35.72
CA ILE A 646 -26.12 -4.63 -36.51
C ILE A 646 -25.27 -5.68 -37.24
N ASP A 647 -25.43 -6.95 -36.85
CA ASP A 647 -24.68 -8.06 -37.42
C ASP A 647 -25.19 -8.40 -38.82
N LEU A 648 -24.29 -8.49 -39.81
CA LEU A 648 -24.65 -8.74 -41.21
C LEU A 648 -24.10 -10.09 -41.71
N ARG A 649 -23.42 -10.88 -40.87
CA ARG A 649 -22.74 -12.12 -41.31
C ARG A 649 -23.72 -13.19 -41.78
N GLU A 650 -24.81 -13.41 -41.05
CA GLU A 650 -25.85 -14.35 -41.47
C GLU A 650 -26.59 -13.90 -42.75
N ALA A 651 -26.63 -12.59 -43.02
CA ALA A 651 -27.17 -12.08 -44.28
C ALA A 651 -26.22 -12.39 -45.45
N ALA A 652 -24.90 -12.33 -45.23
CA ALA A 652 -23.89 -12.76 -46.19
C ALA A 652 -23.88 -14.29 -46.41
N GLU A 653 -23.96 -15.09 -45.34
CA GLU A 653 -24.09 -16.55 -45.43
C GLU A 653 -25.33 -16.95 -46.24
N ARG A 654 -26.49 -16.35 -45.95
CA ARG A 654 -27.74 -16.59 -46.69
C ARG A 654 -27.69 -16.13 -48.15
N ALA A 655 -26.89 -15.10 -48.47
CA ALA A 655 -26.69 -14.68 -49.85
C ALA A 655 -25.88 -15.73 -50.65
N LEU A 656 -24.86 -16.33 -50.02
CA LEU A 656 -24.11 -17.45 -50.59
C LEU A 656 -25.01 -18.68 -50.78
N ASP A 657 -25.82 -19.06 -49.78
CA ASP A 657 -26.78 -20.17 -49.89
C ASP A 657 -27.75 -19.98 -51.09
N LEU A 658 -28.23 -18.74 -51.30
CA LEU A 658 -29.13 -18.40 -52.39
C LEU A 658 -28.43 -18.40 -53.76
N GLU A 659 -27.15 -18.04 -53.81
CA GLU A 659 -26.32 -18.11 -55.01
C GLU A 659 -25.95 -19.55 -55.39
N GLU A 660 -25.57 -20.38 -54.42
CA GLU A 660 -25.33 -21.81 -54.61
C GLU A 660 -26.62 -22.55 -55.03
N ALA A 661 -27.75 -22.22 -54.42
CA ALA A 661 -29.05 -22.76 -54.81
C ALA A 661 -29.48 -22.34 -56.23
N ALA A 662 -29.09 -21.15 -56.68
CA ALA A 662 -29.30 -20.69 -58.05
C ALA A 662 -28.37 -21.37 -59.08
N LEU A 663 -27.20 -21.84 -58.63
CA LEU A 663 -26.18 -22.52 -59.47
C LEU A 663 -26.32 -24.05 -59.49
N GLY A 664 -27.04 -24.65 -58.55
CA GLY A 664 -27.57 -26.01 -58.67
C GLY A 664 -26.54 -27.15 -58.52
N VAL A 665 -25.57 -26.99 -57.62
CA VAL A 665 -24.56 -28.02 -57.29
C VAL A 665 -24.70 -28.42 -55.82
N ALA A 666 -24.62 -29.71 -55.52
CA ALA A 666 -24.77 -30.26 -54.17
C ALA A 666 -23.47 -30.84 -53.59
N ASP A 667 -23.33 -30.69 -52.27
CA ASP A 667 -22.46 -31.37 -51.31
C ASP A 667 -20.92 -31.30 -51.48
N GLY A 668 -20.24 -30.91 -50.38
CA GLY A 668 -18.80 -31.10 -50.21
C GLY A 668 -18.22 -30.50 -48.91
N GLU A 669 -18.14 -31.28 -47.83
CA GLU A 669 -17.36 -30.91 -46.63
C GLU A 669 -15.86 -30.74 -46.94
N SER A 670 -15.21 -29.69 -46.41
CA SER A 670 -13.78 -29.78 -46.00
C SER A 670 -13.34 -28.62 -45.10
N THR A 671 -12.57 -28.96 -44.07
CA THR A 671 -11.92 -28.09 -43.08
C THR A 671 -10.65 -27.40 -43.57
N THR A 672 -10.36 -26.16 -43.10
CA THR A 672 -9.06 -25.58 -42.63
C THR A 672 -9.25 -24.05 -42.46
N GLY A 673 -8.67 -23.32 -41.50
CA GLY A 673 -7.73 -23.68 -40.44
C GLY A 673 -6.57 -22.68 -40.31
N ASP A 674 -6.78 -21.52 -39.65
CA ASP A 674 -5.70 -20.77 -38.96
C ASP A 674 -6.29 -19.71 -38.00
N ALA A 675 -5.72 -19.56 -36.80
CA ALA A 675 -6.39 -18.87 -35.68
C ALA A 675 -5.72 -17.54 -35.28
N PRO A 676 -6.41 -16.38 -35.38
CA PRO A 676 -6.04 -15.16 -34.66
C PRO A 676 -6.39 -15.30 -33.18
N LEU A 677 -5.51 -14.82 -32.29
CA LEU A 677 -5.68 -14.89 -30.83
C LEU A 677 -7.09 -14.41 -30.41
N GLU A 678 -7.88 -15.31 -29.82
CA GLU A 678 -9.24 -14.98 -29.39
C GLU A 678 -9.23 -13.90 -28.30
N PRO A 679 -10.12 -12.88 -28.38
CA PRO A 679 -10.57 -12.25 -27.15
C PRO A 679 -11.27 -13.34 -26.34
N VAL A 680 -11.05 -13.40 -25.02
CA VAL A 680 -11.73 -14.38 -24.15
C VAL A 680 -13.23 -14.26 -24.35
N GLN A 681 -13.80 -15.12 -25.19
CA GLN A 681 -15.24 -15.26 -25.26
C GLN A 681 -15.64 -15.77 -23.88
N ARG A 682 -16.48 -15.00 -23.18
CA ARG A 682 -17.44 -15.66 -22.34
C ARG A 682 -18.26 -16.50 -23.32
N ARG A 683 -17.97 -17.80 -23.41
CA ARG A 683 -18.93 -18.74 -23.98
C ARG A 683 -20.29 -18.33 -23.39
N PRO A 684 -21.33 -18.06 -24.18
CA PRO A 684 -22.66 -18.29 -23.63
C PRO A 684 -22.59 -19.75 -23.20
N TRP A 685 -22.67 -20.04 -21.91
CA TRP A 685 -22.80 -21.42 -21.45
C TRP A 685 -23.95 -22.01 -22.30
N PRO A 686 -23.71 -23.00 -23.20
CA PRO A 686 -24.81 -23.68 -23.88
C PRO A 686 -25.88 -24.01 -22.85
N ALA A 687 -27.18 -23.96 -23.13
CA ALA A 687 -28.19 -24.28 -22.09
C ALA A 687 -27.93 -25.64 -21.41
N ASP A 688 -27.21 -26.52 -22.12
CA ASP A 688 -26.77 -27.85 -21.75
C ASP A 688 -25.44 -27.88 -20.92
N GLU A 689 -24.54 -26.89 -21.07
CA GLU A 689 -23.40 -26.63 -20.14
C GLU A 689 -23.81 -25.65 -19.00
N LEU A 690 -24.90 -24.91 -19.19
CA LEU A 690 -25.63 -24.11 -18.20
C LEU A 690 -26.54 -24.98 -17.33
N VAL A 691 -26.29 -26.30 -17.35
CA VAL A 691 -26.36 -27.10 -16.13
C VAL A 691 -25.36 -26.50 -15.13
N LEU A 692 -25.81 -25.45 -14.45
CA LEU A 692 -25.48 -25.12 -13.08
C LEU A 692 -25.54 -26.45 -12.32
N LEU A 693 -24.40 -27.14 -12.16
CA LEU A 693 -24.16 -28.59 -11.83
C LEU A 693 -25.32 -29.33 -11.14
N ARG A 694 -26.47 -29.52 -11.81
CA ARG A 694 -27.81 -29.73 -11.20
C ARG A 694 -27.93 -29.14 -9.78
N GLY A 695 -27.48 -27.90 -9.62
CA GLY A 695 -27.41 -27.16 -8.36
C GLY A 695 -26.71 -27.84 -7.18
N GLY A 696 -25.85 -28.85 -7.36
CA GLY A 696 -25.08 -29.58 -6.33
C GLY A 696 -25.89 -30.34 -5.25
N LEU A 697 -27.15 -29.95 -5.10
CA LEU A 697 -28.22 -30.57 -4.34
C LEU A 697 -29.19 -31.21 -5.36
N GLU A 698 -28.68 -32.15 -6.16
CA GLU A 698 -29.53 -33.32 -6.45
C GLU A 698 -30.06 -33.86 -5.11
N PRO A 699 -31.24 -34.49 -5.06
CA PRO A 699 -31.78 -35.06 -3.82
C PRO A 699 -30.84 -36.12 -3.26
N CYS A 700 -29.88 -35.65 -2.45
CA CYS A 700 -28.86 -36.44 -1.82
C CYS A 700 -29.48 -37.10 -0.59
N GLU A 701 -29.06 -38.34 -0.29
CA GLU A 701 -29.45 -38.92 0.99
C GLU A 701 -28.96 -38.01 2.13
N PRO A 702 -29.78 -37.79 3.17
CA PRO A 702 -29.39 -36.95 4.29
C PRO A 702 -28.04 -37.40 4.86
N ALA A 703 -27.11 -36.46 5.02
CA ALA A 703 -25.87 -36.70 5.74
C ALA A 703 -26.13 -36.75 7.26
N ASP A 704 -27.04 -37.63 7.69
CA ASP A 704 -27.55 -37.74 9.07
C ASP A 704 -26.40 -37.94 10.07
N TRP A 705 -25.37 -38.69 9.67
CA TRP A 705 -24.17 -38.88 10.48
C TRP A 705 -23.40 -37.57 10.68
N MET A 706 -23.26 -36.75 9.62
CA MET A 706 -22.55 -35.46 9.67
C MET A 706 -23.35 -34.44 10.49
N VAL A 707 -24.67 -34.37 10.28
CA VAL A 707 -25.56 -33.48 11.04
C VAL A 707 -25.59 -33.87 12.52
N SER A 708 -25.67 -35.18 12.83
CA SER A 708 -25.61 -35.69 14.20
C SER A 708 -24.26 -35.40 14.87
N GLU A 709 -23.16 -35.60 14.15
CA GLU A 709 -21.81 -35.33 14.67
C GLU A 709 -21.62 -33.83 14.91
N ILE A 710 -22.00 -32.96 13.96
CA ILE A 710 -22.02 -31.49 14.12
C ILE A 710 -22.80 -31.10 15.38
N ALA A 711 -24.03 -31.60 15.54
CA ALA A 711 -24.86 -31.30 16.71
C ALA A 711 -24.22 -31.78 18.03
N SER A 712 -23.56 -32.95 18.02
CA SER A 712 -22.87 -33.50 19.20
C SER A 712 -21.58 -32.74 19.57
N GLN A 713 -20.91 -32.16 18.57
CA GLN A 713 -19.66 -31.43 18.73
C GLN A 713 -19.88 -29.92 18.96
N GLU A 714 -21.06 -29.38 18.65
CA GLU A 714 -21.40 -27.96 18.86
C GLU A 714 -21.07 -27.48 20.28
N PRO A 715 -21.43 -28.17 21.39
CA PRO A 715 -21.06 -27.72 22.74
C PRO A 715 -19.55 -27.58 22.99
N LYS A 716 -18.70 -28.27 22.21
CA LYS A 716 -17.24 -28.11 22.23
C LYS A 716 -16.79 -26.98 21.29
N ALA A 717 -17.45 -26.80 20.16
CA ALA A 717 -17.21 -25.73 19.19
C ALA A 717 -17.53 -24.35 19.79
N GLU A 718 -18.59 -24.25 20.60
CA GLU A 718 -18.99 -23.03 21.31
C GLU A 718 -17.90 -22.46 22.24
N ARG A 719 -16.88 -23.25 22.61
CA ARG A 719 -15.76 -22.78 23.44
C ARG A 719 -14.99 -21.64 22.78
N SER A 720 -14.73 -21.72 21.47
CA SER A 720 -14.04 -20.65 20.71
C SER A 720 -14.07 -20.96 19.20
N LEU A 721 -13.98 -19.94 18.35
CA LEU A 721 -13.80 -20.11 16.90
C LEU A 721 -12.67 -21.08 16.50
N MET A 722 -11.55 -21.09 17.23
CA MET A 722 -10.45 -22.06 17.01
C MET A 722 -10.91 -23.52 17.17
N HIS A 723 -11.71 -23.82 18.19
CA HIS A 723 -12.30 -25.15 18.39
C HIS A 723 -13.26 -25.47 17.24
N ARG A 724 -14.15 -24.54 16.87
CA ARG A 724 -15.10 -24.70 15.75
C ARG A 724 -14.38 -25.02 14.43
N PHE A 725 -13.33 -24.28 14.08
CA PHE A 725 -12.58 -24.52 12.84
C PHE A 725 -11.78 -25.83 12.87
N ASN A 726 -11.22 -26.23 14.02
CA ASN A 726 -10.55 -27.53 14.15
C ASN A 726 -11.54 -28.71 14.11
N ILE A 727 -12.75 -28.55 14.67
CA ILE A 727 -13.83 -29.54 14.55
C ILE A 727 -14.29 -29.63 13.09
N ALA A 728 -14.54 -28.49 12.44
CA ALA A 728 -14.90 -28.44 11.02
C ALA A 728 -13.84 -29.12 10.13
N HIS A 729 -12.55 -28.92 10.42
CA HIS A 729 -11.45 -29.62 9.74
C HIS A 729 -11.49 -31.14 10.01
N GLY A 730 -11.73 -31.57 11.26
CA GLY A 730 -11.85 -33.00 11.60
C GLY A 730 -13.05 -33.67 10.92
N LEU A 731 -14.18 -32.98 10.82
CA LEU A 731 -15.37 -33.41 10.10
C LEU A 731 -15.11 -33.51 8.59
N LEU A 732 -14.43 -32.52 8.02
CA LEU A 732 -14.02 -32.52 6.62
C LEU A 732 -13.10 -33.71 6.30
N GLU A 733 -12.11 -33.99 7.16
CA GLU A 733 -11.26 -35.18 7.04
C GLU A 733 -12.06 -36.48 7.14
N ALA A 734 -13.01 -36.57 8.07
CA ALA A 734 -13.88 -37.73 8.22
C ALA A 734 -14.82 -37.95 7.01
N ALA A 735 -15.27 -36.87 6.36
CA ALA A 735 -16.06 -36.92 5.13
C ALA A 735 -15.19 -37.37 3.94
N VAL A 736 -13.99 -36.80 3.76
CA VAL A 736 -13.09 -37.22 2.66
C VAL A 736 -12.65 -38.68 2.83
N ALA A 737 -12.34 -39.13 4.05
CA ALA A 737 -12.02 -40.52 4.33
C ALA A 737 -13.17 -41.51 4.08
N ARG A 738 -14.42 -41.01 4.01
CA ARG A 738 -15.62 -41.79 3.66
C ARG A 738 -15.99 -41.75 2.17
N GLY A 739 -15.24 -41.00 1.35
CA GLY A 739 -15.63 -40.63 -0.01
C GLY A 739 -16.51 -39.38 0.04
N CYS A 740 -15.90 -38.21 -0.19
CA CYS A 740 -16.50 -36.91 0.11
C CYS A 740 -17.80 -36.65 -0.67
N GLY A 741 -18.95 -36.68 0.00
CA GLY A 741 -20.25 -36.38 -0.59
C GLY A 741 -20.59 -34.88 -0.57
N ALA A 742 -21.42 -34.46 -1.53
CA ALA A 742 -21.98 -33.10 -1.56
C ALA A 742 -22.86 -32.81 -0.33
N ALA A 743 -23.53 -33.84 0.21
CA ALA A 743 -24.40 -33.73 1.38
C ALA A 743 -23.62 -33.39 2.68
N GLU A 744 -22.51 -34.09 2.93
CA GLU A 744 -21.59 -33.84 4.05
C GLU A 744 -21.06 -32.41 4.02
N LEU A 745 -20.60 -31.98 2.84
CA LEU A 745 -20.11 -30.62 2.65
C LEU A 745 -21.21 -29.57 2.77
N ALA A 746 -22.45 -29.89 2.36
CA ALA A 746 -23.58 -28.98 2.51
C ALA A 746 -23.92 -28.77 3.98
N ALA A 747 -23.95 -29.84 4.78
CA ALA A 747 -24.11 -29.76 6.23
C ALA A 747 -22.98 -28.93 6.89
N LEU A 748 -21.73 -29.16 6.48
CA LEU A 748 -20.57 -28.40 6.96
C LEU A 748 -20.65 -26.91 6.56
N ALA A 749 -21.00 -26.60 5.30
CA ALA A 749 -21.13 -25.25 4.77
C ALA A 749 -22.26 -24.48 5.46
N VAL A 750 -23.41 -25.13 5.70
CA VAL A 750 -24.53 -24.55 6.47
C VAL A 750 -24.08 -24.24 7.90
N TRP A 751 -23.41 -25.17 8.59
CA TRP A 751 -22.92 -24.94 9.95
C TRP A 751 -21.92 -23.78 10.06
N LEU A 752 -20.98 -23.70 9.11
CA LEU A 752 -20.04 -22.57 9.03
C LEU A 752 -20.77 -21.25 8.71
N ARG A 753 -21.77 -21.27 7.83
CA ARG A 753 -22.57 -20.09 7.47
C ARG A 753 -23.46 -19.61 8.61
N LEU A 754 -24.06 -20.51 9.40
CA LEU A 754 -24.77 -20.17 10.63
C LEU A 754 -23.83 -19.51 11.65
N SER A 755 -22.58 -19.98 11.75
CA SER A 755 -21.55 -19.32 12.55
C SER A 755 -21.23 -17.93 12.00
N ALA A 756 -20.96 -17.78 10.70
CA ALA A 756 -20.66 -16.48 10.08
C ALA A 756 -21.80 -15.46 10.27
N ALA A 757 -23.05 -15.91 10.16
CA ALA A 757 -24.26 -15.11 10.38
C ALA A 757 -24.60 -14.83 11.87
N ARG A 758 -23.67 -15.12 12.80
CA ARG A 758 -23.82 -14.89 14.26
C ARG A 758 -24.93 -15.70 14.95
N LEU A 759 -25.50 -16.70 14.26
CA LEU A 759 -26.58 -17.55 14.78
C LEU A 759 -26.08 -18.66 15.72
N LEU A 760 -24.76 -18.88 15.79
CA LEU A 760 -24.12 -19.84 16.71
C LEU A 760 -23.18 -19.12 17.69
N THR A 761 -23.04 -19.67 18.90
CA THR A 761 -22.14 -19.11 19.92
C THR A 761 -20.68 -19.27 19.48
N TRP A 762 -19.95 -18.15 19.37
CA TRP A 762 -18.54 -18.16 18.94
C TRP A 762 -17.55 -18.51 20.05
N ASN A 763 -17.91 -18.28 21.30
CA ASN A 763 -17.01 -18.37 22.46
C ASN A 763 -17.83 -18.52 23.76
N ARG A 764 -17.31 -19.32 24.70
CA ARG A 764 -17.75 -19.38 26.10
C ARG A 764 -16.55 -19.54 27.02
N SER A 765 -16.13 -18.43 27.64
CA SER A 765 -15.15 -18.41 28.74
C SER A 765 -13.83 -19.13 28.44
N TYR A 766 -13.34 -19.06 27.20
CA TYR A 766 -12.09 -19.71 26.80
C TYR A 766 -11.20 -18.78 25.97
N ASN A 767 -10.10 -18.31 26.57
CA ASN A 767 -9.17 -17.40 25.91
C ASN A 767 -8.31 -18.15 24.87
N VAL A 768 -8.34 -17.71 23.62
CA VAL A 768 -7.49 -18.20 22.52
C VAL A 768 -6.72 -17.05 21.90
N LYS A 769 -5.40 -17.21 21.75
CA LYS A 769 -4.59 -16.16 21.14
C LYS A 769 -4.99 -16.01 19.66
N PRO A 770 -5.11 -14.78 19.12
CA PRO A 770 -5.44 -14.54 17.71
C PRO A 770 -4.67 -15.40 16.68
N ARG A 771 -3.39 -15.66 16.91
CA ARG A 771 -2.55 -16.56 16.10
C ARG A 771 -3.08 -18.01 16.02
N GLU A 772 -3.71 -18.52 17.08
CA GLU A 772 -4.23 -19.89 17.17
C GLU A 772 -5.60 -20.01 16.46
N ILE A 773 -6.41 -18.94 16.47
CA ILE A 773 -7.62 -18.83 15.63
C ILE A 773 -7.21 -18.76 14.15
N SER A 774 -6.27 -17.89 13.80
CA SER A 774 -5.79 -17.67 12.44
C SER A 774 -5.14 -18.93 11.83
N ALA A 775 -4.38 -19.71 12.63
CA ALA A 775 -3.84 -20.99 12.19
C ALA A 775 -4.91 -22.10 12.04
N ALA A 776 -5.97 -22.09 12.86
CA ALA A 776 -7.08 -23.03 12.69
C ALA A 776 -7.91 -22.71 11.43
N GLN A 777 -8.11 -21.41 11.13
CA GLN A 777 -8.68 -20.95 9.87
C GLN A 777 -7.83 -21.40 8.68
N GLU A 778 -6.51 -21.12 8.67
CA GLU A 778 -5.62 -21.50 7.55
C GLU A 778 -5.67 -23.00 7.27
N ARG A 779 -5.69 -23.86 8.31
CA ARG A 779 -5.80 -25.31 8.11
C ARG A 779 -7.12 -25.70 7.43
N LEU A 780 -8.25 -25.15 7.89
CA LEU A 780 -9.56 -25.43 7.32
C LEU A 780 -9.68 -24.90 5.88
N THR A 781 -9.25 -23.66 5.61
CA THR A 781 -9.34 -23.05 4.28
C THR A 781 -8.40 -23.72 3.28
N SER A 782 -7.17 -24.06 3.68
CA SER A 782 -6.25 -24.85 2.85
C SER A 782 -6.82 -26.22 2.51
N ARG A 783 -7.52 -26.87 3.46
CA ARG A 783 -8.10 -28.19 3.20
C ARG A 783 -9.34 -28.13 2.32
N LEU A 784 -10.21 -27.13 2.51
CA LEU A 784 -11.33 -26.88 1.60
C LEU A 784 -10.86 -26.57 0.17
N ALA A 785 -9.76 -25.81 0.01
CA ALA A 785 -9.15 -25.57 -1.29
C ALA A 785 -8.67 -26.87 -1.97
N ALA A 786 -8.02 -27.78 -1.22
CA ALA A 786 -7.65 -29.10 -1.75
C ALA A 786 -8.86 -29.96 -2.15
N VAL A 787 -10.02 -29.80 -1.50
CA VAL A 787 -11.28 -30.47 -1.92
C VAL A 787 -11.86 -29.84 -3.19
N VAL A 788 -11.78 -28.52 -3.35
CA VAL A 788 -12.16 -27.80 -4.59
C VAL A 788 -11.37 -28.31 -5.81
N GLU A 789 -10.11 -28.67 -5.61
CA GLU A 789 -9.25 -29.26 -6.64
C GLU A 789 -9.58 -30.73 -6.89
N ALA A 790 -9.62 -31.56 -5.83
CA ALA A 790 -9.74 -33.00 -5.93
C ALA A 790 -11.13 -33.53 -6.30
N GLU A 791 -12.21 -32.85 -5.89
CA GLU A 791 -13.58 -33.38 -5.96
C GLU A 791 -14.52 -32.44 -6.77
N PRO A 792 -14.62 -32.61 -8.10
CA PRO A 792 -15.39 -31.71 -8.97
C PRO A 792 -16.87 -31.55 -8.60
N GLY A 793 -17.54 -32.62 -8.16
CA GLY A 793 -18.95 -32.59 -7.76
C GLY A 793 -19.21 -31.91 -6.40
N ALA A 794 -18.18 -31.80 -5.56
CA ALA A 794 -18.21 -31.14 -4.27
C ALA A 794 -17.78 -29.66 -4.33
N ARG A 795 -17.21 -29.23 -5.46
CA ARG A 795 -16.48 -27.98 -5.65
C ARG A 795 -17.25 -26.73 -5.23
N ASP A 796 -18.49 -26.60 -5.65
CA ASP A 796 -19.27 -25.37 -5.40
C ASP A 796 -19.77 -25.30 -3.96
N VAL A 797 -20.04 -26.43 -3.33
CA VAL A 797 -20.37 -26.51 -1.89
C VAL A 797 -19.13 -26.20 -1.04
N ALA A 798 -17.95 -26.70 -1.43
CA ALA A 798 -16.69 -26.35 -0.79
C ALA A 798 -16.33 -24.85 -0.94
N ARG A 799 -16.67 -24.22 -2.08
CA ARG A 799 -16.58 -22.76 -2.27
C ARG A 799 -17.55 -21.99 -1.36
N LEU A 800 -18.77 -22.48 -1.17
CA LEU A 800 -19.72 -21.90 -0.20
C LEU A 800 -19.22 -22.01 1.25
N ALA A 801 -18.55 -23.11 1.60
CA ALA A 801 -17.89 -23.25 2.91
C ALA A 801 -16.71 -22.27 3.07
N LEU A 802 -15.87 -22.09 2.03
CA LEU A 802 -14.78 -21.10 2.02
C LEU A 802 -15.30 -19.67 2.22
N ALA A 803 -16.41 -19.31 1.56
CA ALA A 803 -17.05 -18.00 1.70
C ALA A 803 -17.52 -17.69 3.13
N ALA A 804 -17.80 -18.71 3.95
CA ALA A 804 -18.25 -18.58 5.33
C ALA A 804 -17.11 -18.54 6.36
N VAL A 805 -15.85 -18.65 5.94
CA VAL A 805 -14.68 -18.72 6.84
C VAL A 805 -13.68 -17.62 6.49
N GLY A 806 -13.27 -16.83 7.49
CA GLY A 806 -12.16 -15.90 7.32
C GLY A 806 -10.88 -16.61 6.88
N ARG A 807 -10.12 -16.01 5.97
CA ARG A 807 -8.96 -16.62 5.30
C ARG A 807 -7.99 -17.35 6.23
N GLY A 808 -7.75 -16.80 7.42
CA GLY A 808 -6.58 -17.13 8.25
C GLY A 808 -5.29 -16.55 7.65
N GLY A 809 -4.13 -16.91 8.20
CA GLY A 809 -2.86 -16.42 7.66
C GLY A 809 -1.61 -17.02 8.31
N ARG A 810 -0.56 -17.15 7.49
CA ARG A 810 0.72 -17.73 7.90
C ARG A 810 1.45 -16.88 8.93
N GLY A 811 2.12 -17.57 9.85
CA GLY A 811 3.04 -16.96 10.82
C GLY A 811 2.34 -16.03 11.80
N ASP A 812 2.79 -14.77 11.85
CA ASP A 812 2.35 -13.78 12.83
C ASP A 812 1.13 -12.93 12.39
N ALA A 813 0.42 -13.30 11.31
CA ALA A 813 -0.74 -12.54 10.82
C ALA A 813 -1.83 -12.34 11.90
N GLY A 814 -2.26 -13.42 12.56
CA GLY A 814 -3.16 -13.31 13.71
C GLY A 814 -2.52 -12.55 14.89
N GLN A 815 -1.21 -12.69 15.12
CA GLN A 815 -0.52 -11.98 16.21
C GLN A 815 -0.48 -10.45 15.99
N ARG A 816 -0.36 -9.98 14.74
CA ARG A 816 -0.43 -8.54 14.39
C ARG A 816 -1.75 -7.88 14.76
N VAL A 817 -2.87 -8.60 14.73
CA VAL A 817 -4.17 -8.10 15.23
C VAL A 817 -4.03 -7.55 16.65
N ARG A 818 -3.31 -8.24 17.54
CA ARG A 818 -3.06 -7.79 18.91
C ARG A 818 -1.98 -6.70 18.98
N ASP A 819 -0.91 -6.83 18.20
CA ASP A 819 0.24 -5.93 18.34
C ASP A 819 0.01 -4.55 17.73
N GLU A 820 -0.82 -4.45 16.69
CA GLU A 820 -1.20 -3.19 16.03
C GLU A 820 -2.17 -2.38 16.87
N ILE A 821 -3.25 -2.96 17.42
CA ILE A 821 -4.17 -2.20 18.27
C ILE A 821 -3.46 -1.56 19.48
N LEU A 822 -2.48 -2.26 20.07
CA LEU A 822 -1.67 -1.70 21.16
C LEU A 822 -0.78 -0.54 20.67
N ALA A 823 -0.18 -0.66 19.48
CA ALA A 823 0.62 0.41 18.89
C ALA A 823 -0.25 1.63 18.54
N ILE A 824 -1.48 1.42 18.06
CA ILE A 824 -2.45 2.48 17.73
C ILE A 824 -2.85 3.26 18.99
N GLN A 825 -3.19 2.57 20.08
CA GLN A 825 -3.50 3.18 21.36
C GLN A 825 -2.33 4.02 21.91
N GLN A 826 -1.10 3.50 21.83
CA GLN A 826 0.10 4.19 22.30
C GLN A 826 0.40 5.43 21.45
N LYS A 827 0.41 5.28 20.13
CA LYS A 827 0.77 6.32 19.16
C LYS A 827 -0.23 7.48 19.12
N ASN A 828 -1.52 7.20 19.32
CA ASN A 828 -2.59 8.20 19.24
C ASN A 828 -3.12 8.63 20.63
N ALA A 829 -2.43 8.27 21.72
CA ALA A 829 -2.84 8.50 23.11
C ALA A 829 -4.27 8.00 23.45
N ALA A 830 -4.80 7.06 22.67
CA ALA A 830 -6.18 6.56 22.76
C ALA A 830 -6.32 5.35 23.71
N LYS A 831 -5.56 5.33 24.81
CA LYS A 831 -5.58 4.23 25.78
C LYS A 831 -6.63 4.48 26.87
N GLY A 832 -7.44 3.47 27.16
CA GLY A 832 -8.51 3.52 28.15
C GLY A 832 -9.90 3.40 27.52
N GLY A 833 -10.93 3.39 28.35
CA GLY A 833 -12.34 3.27 27.92
C GLY A 833 -12.56 2.12 26.93
N MET A 834 -13.35 2.40 25.89
CA MET A 834 -13.71 1.45 24.83
C MET A 834 -12.47 0.81 24.18
N MET A 835 -11.44 1.60 23.88
CA MET A 835 -10.26 1.10 23.17
C MET A 835 -9.51 0.05 23.97
N GLU A 836 -9.33 0.25 25.29
CA GLU A 836 -8.70 -0.77 26.14
C GLU A 836 -9.57 -2.01 26.27
N GLU A 837 -10.89 -1.85 26.45
CA GLU A 837 -11.83 -2.98 26.48
C GLU A 837 -11.80 -3.80 25.18
N TRP A 838 -11.78 -3.14 24.02
CA TRP A 838 -11.66 -3.79 22.71
C TRP A 838 -10.30 -4.47 22.53
N HIS A 839 -9.19 -3.86 22.97
CA HIS A 839 -7.88 -4.53 23.00
C HIS A 839 -7.89 -5.78 23.89
N GLN A 840 -8.53 -5.74 25.08
CA GLN A 840 -8.68 -6.92 25.94
C GLN A 840 -9.56 -8.00 25.29
N LYS A 841 -10.57 -7.62 24.50
CA LYS A 841 -11.37 -8.53 23.68
C LYS A 841 -10.52 -9.18 22.60
N LEU A 842 -9.84 -8.39 21.77
CA LEU A 842 -8.94 -8.83 20.70
C LEU A 842 -7.82 -9.76 21.22
N HIS A 843 -7.26 -9.46 22.39
CA HIS A 843 -6.23 -10.28 23.05
C HIS A 843 -6.71 -11.72 23.34
N ASN A 844 -7.99 -11.86 23.70
CA ASN A 844 -8.55 -13.11 24.24
C ASN A 844 -9.38 -13.90 23.24
N ASN A 845 -10.13 -13.23 22.36
CA ASN A 845 -10.87 -13.82 21.24
C ASN A 845 -11.17 -12.74 20.17
N THR A 846 -10.32 -12.65 19.15
CA THR A 846 -10.66 -11.88 17.95
C THR A 846 -11.70 -12.64 17.10
N SER A 847 -12.58 -11.92 16.42
CA SER A 847 -13.72 -12.46 15.67
C SER A 847 -14.12 -11.51 14.52
N PRO A 848 -14.97 -11.94 13.56
CA PRO A 848 -15.44 -11.08 12.48
C PRO A 848 -16.04 -9.73 12.93
N ASP A 849 -16.73 -9.69 14.08
CA ASP A 849 -17.23 -8.44 14.68
C ASP A 849 -16.16 -7.36 14.90
N ASP A 850 -14.87 -7.70 14.97
CA ASP A 850 -13.80 -6.71 15.08
C ASP A 850 -13.65 -5.85 13.81
N VAL A 851 -14.00 -6.38 12.63
CA VAL A 851 -14.02 -5.63 11.37
C VAL A 851 -15.08 -4.53 11.45
N GLU A 852 -16.29 -4.90 11.85
CA GLU A 852 -17.43 -3.98 12.00
C GLU A 852 -17.17 -2.91 13.09
N ILE A 853 -16.57 -3.31 14.22
CA ILE A 853 -16.15 -2.37 15.28
C ILE A 853 -15.12 -1.37 14.74
N CYS A 854 -14.14 -1.83 13.95
CA CYS A 854 -13.15 -0.94 13.36
C CYS A 854 -13.75 0.01 12.31
N GLU A 855 -14.70 -0.46 11.49
CA GLU A 855 -15.41 0.38 10.51
C GLU A 855 -16.34 1.40 11.20
N ALA A 856 -17.00 1.04 12.30
CA ALA A 856 -17.81 1.94 13.10
C ALA A 856 -16.96 3.06 13.75
N LEU A 857 -15.77 2.73 14.26
CA LEU A 857 -14.84 3.75 14.77
C LEU A 857 -14.37 4.70 13.66
N LEU A 858 -14.11 4.18 12.45
CA LEU A 858 -13.77 5.00 11.28
C LEU A 858 -14.96 5.88 10.82
N ALA A 859 -16.19 5.38 10.89
CA ALA A 859 -17.40 6.15 10.56
C ALA A 859 -17.60 7.33 11.51
N MET A 860 -17.50 7.10 12.83
CA MET A 860 -17.52 8.17 13.84
C MET A 860 -16.38 9.18 13.64
N LEU A 861 -15.16 8.73 13.37
CA LEU A 861 -14.01 9.62 13.15
C LEU A 861 -14.19 10.51 11.90
N ARG A 862 -14.74 9.97 10.81
CA ARG A 862 -15.12 10.75 9.61
C ARG A 862 -16.27 11.71 9.90
N GLY A 863 -17.22 11.32 10.74
CA GLY A 863 -18.33 12.15 11.22
C GLY A 863 -17.94 13.15 12.33
N GLY A 864 -16.69 13.61 12.39
CA GLY A 864 -16.28 14.63 13.37
C GLY A 864 -16.22 14.14 14.83
N CYS A 865 -15.95 12.85 15.04
CA CYS A 865 -15.98 12.15 16.34
C CYS A 865 -17.38 12.02 16.97
N ASP A 866 -18.47 12.09 16.19
CA ASP A 866 -19.85 11.86 16.65
C ASP A 866 -20.13 10.36 16.93
N PRO A 867 -20.47 9.96 18.17
CA PRO A 867 -20.85 8.59 18.51
C PRO A 867 -22.08 8.07 17.74
N ALA A 868 -22.94 8.93 17.20
CA ALA A 868 -24.07 8.50 16.38
C ALA A 868 -23.62 7.72 15.13
N GLY A 869 -22.51 8.14 14.50
CA GLY A 869 -21.92 7.42 13.36
C GLY A 869 -21.35 6.05 13.72
N TYR A 870 -20.84 5.89 14.95
CA TYR A 870 -20.39 4.61 15.48
C TYR A 870 -21.58 3.67 15.70
N TRP A 871 -22.63 4.13 16.38
CA TRP A 871 -23.80 3.30 16.66
C TRP A 871 -24.58 2.92 15.40
N ALA A 872 -24.79 3.86 14.46
CA ALA A 872 -25.48 3.57 13.20
C ALA A 872 -24.79 2.47 12.39
N ARG A 873 -23.44 2.52 12.27
CA ARG A 873 -22.68 1.50 11.52
C ARG A 873 -22.67 0.14 12.23
N LEU A 874 -22.72 0.10 13.56
CA LEU A 874 -22.87 -1.15 14.31
C LEU A 874 -24.29 -1.73 14.20
N GLU A 875 -25.33 -0.90 14.23
CA GLU A 875 -26.72 -1.33 14.07
C GLU A 875 -26.95 -1.94 12.68
N GLU A 876 -26.40 -1.34 11.62
CA GLU A 876 -26.36 -1.91 10.26
C GLU A 876 -25.67 -3.29 10.21
N ALA A 877 -24.63 -3.49 11.03
CA ALA A 877 -23.94 -4.78 11.17
C ALA A 877 -24.71 -5.82 12.02
N GLY A 878 -25.82 -5.44 12.65
CA GLY A 878 -26.53 -6.27 13.64
C GLY A 878 -25.77 -6.43 14.96
N ILE A 879 -24.99 -5.43 15.36
CA ILE A 879 -24.22 -5.39 16.61
C ILE A 879 -24.80 -4.29 17.50
N ASP A 880 -25.47 -4.67 18.59
CA ASP A 880 -25.98 -3.74 19.59
C ASP A 880 -25.09 -3.66 20.84
N ALA A 881 -25.43 -2.77 21.77
CA ALA A 881 -24.72 -2.64 23.04
C ALA A 881 -24.78 -3.95 23.88
N ALA A 882 -25.85 -4.75 23.77
CA ALA A 882 -25.94 -6.04 24.44
C ALA A 882 -24.95 -7.06 23.86
N ARG A 883 -24.77 -7.10 22.54
CA ARG A 883 -23.75 -7.90 21.85
C ARG A 883 -22.35 -7.49 22.27
N LEU A 884 -22.03 -6.20 22.29
CA LEU A 884 -20.74 -5.70 22.78
C LEU A 884 -20.46 -6.11 24.24
N ALA A 885 -21.50 -6.06 25.09
CA ALA A 885 -21.42 -6.48 26.48
C ALA A 885 -21.40 -8.02 26.69
N SER A 886 -21.79 -8.80 25.67
CA SER A 886 -21.88 -10.27 25.75
C SER A 886 -20.55 -11.01 25.56
N TYR A 887 -19.51 -10.34 25.05
CA TYR A 887 -18.18 -10.94 24.92
C TYR A 887 -17.59 -11.26 26.30
N ASP A 888 -16.81 -12.36 26.42
CA ASP A 888 -16.07 -12.72 27.65
C ASP A 888 -15.27 -11.54 28.23
N ARG A 889 -14.72 -10.70 27.33
CA ARG A 889 -14.22 -9.36 27.64
C ARG A 889 -15.18 -8.36 27.03
N ALA A 890 -16.22 -8.06 27.79
CA ALA A 890 -17.26 -7.12 27.43
C ALA A 890 -16.68 -5.74 27.07
N ILE A 891 -17.16 -5.18 25.97
CA ILE A 891 -17.00 -3.77 25.64
C ILE A 891 -18.27 -3.08 26.16
N ARG A 892 -18.11 -2.12 27.07
CA ARG A 892 -19.19 -1.43 27.80
C ARG A 892 -19.05 0.08 27.72
N SER A 893 -17.83 0.58 27.58
CA SER A 893 -17.53 1.98 27.38
C SER A 893 -17.82 2.38 25.93
N GLU A 894 -18.37 3.57 25.75
CA GLU A 894 -18.50 4.23 24.45
C GLU A 894 -17.14 4.79 24.00
N PRO A 895 -16.80 4.79 22.69
CA PRO A 895 -15.58 5.41 22.21
C PRO A 895 -15.61 6.93 22.44
N ARG A 896 -14.48 7.48 22.91
CA ARG A 896 -14.30 8.91 23.15
C ARG A 896 -12.93 9.32 22.63
N PHE A 897 -12.92 10.02 21.51
CA PHE A 897 -11.72 10.58 20.89
C PHE A 897 -11.86 12.08 20.78
N THR A 898 -10.74 12.80 20.86
CA THR A 898 -10.71 14.24 20.58
C THR A 898 -10.47 14.49 19.10
N VAL A 899 -10.81 15.69 18.61
CA VAL A 899 -10.61 16.07 17.20
C VAL A 899 -9.13 16.03 16.83
N GLU A 900 -8.22 16.35 17.77
CA GLU A 900 -6.77 16.28 17.59
C GLU A 900 -6.26 14.84 17.42
N GLN A 901 -6.95 13.84 18.01
CA GLN A 901 -6.61 12.43 17.82
C GLN A 901 -7.12 11.88 16.47
N ALA A 902 -8.14 12.52 15.87
CA ALA A 902 -8.87 11.96 14.75
C ALA A 902 -8.03 11.70 13.49
N PRO A 903 -7.14 12.60 13.01
CA PRO A 903 -6.32 12.35 11.83
C PRO A 903 -5.36 11.17 12.00
N GLY A 904 -4.78 11.04 13.21
CA GLY A 904 -3.87 9.95 13.55
C GLY A 904 -4.59 8.61 13.63
N LEU A 905 -5.75 8.58 14.29
CA LEU A 905 -6.61 7.41 14.41
C LEU A 905 -7.18 6.98 13.05
N LEU A 906 -7.65 7.91 12.21
CA LEU A 906 -8.15 7.61 10.86
C LEU A 906 -7.11 6.86 10.02
N ARG A 907 -5.88 7.39 9.95
CA ARG A 907 -4.77 6.75 9.24
C ARG A 907 -4.47 5.36 9.82
N ASP A 908 -4.28 5.27 11.13
CA ASP A 908 -3.76 4.05 11.74
C ASP A 908 -4.82 2.94 11.88
N LEU A 909 -6.11 3.29 12.13
CA LEU A 909 -7.23 2.35 12.10
C LEU A 909 -7.59 1.91 10.68
N SER A 910 -7.44 2.77 9.66
CA SER A 910 -7.64 2.34 8.25
C SER A 910 -6.60 1.29 7.84
N ALA A 911 -5.34 1.45 8.26
CA ALA A 911 -4.32 0.42 8.07
C ALA A 911 -4.62 -0.87 8.86
N TYR A 912 -5.16 -0.74 10.08
CA TYR A 912 -5.55 -1.87 10.93
C TYR A 912 -6.75 -2.65 10.38
N LEU A 913 -7.71 -1.97 9.76
CA LEU A 913 -8.86 -2.60 9.11
C LEU A 913 -8.41 -3.60 8.03
N VAL A 914 -7.35 -3.29 7.27
CA VAL A 914 -6.76 -4.22 6.30
C VAL A 914 -6.21 -5.47 6.99
N THR A 915 -5.55 -5.32 8.14
CA THR A 915 -5.07 -6.47 8.94
C THR A 915 -6.24 -7.32 9.46
N LEU A 916 -7.33 -6.70 9.94
CA LEU A 916 -8.53 -7.41 10.41
C LEU A 916 -9.25 -8.15 9.27
N LYS A 917 -9.47 -7.48 8.13
CA LYS A 917 -10.11 -8.07 6.94
C LYS A 917 -9.28 -9.23 6.38
N ALA A 918 -7.95 -9.10 6.31
CA ALA A 918 -7.07 -10.17 5.85
C ALA A 918 -7.16 -11.45 6.69
N VAL A 919 -7.52 -11.37 7.98
CA VAL A 919 -7.72 -12.53 8.87
C VAL A 919 -9.16 -13.05 8.83
N HIS A 920 -10.15 -12.14 8.96
CA HIS A 920 -11.55 -12.50 9.22
C HIS A 920 -12.49 -12.43 8.03
N SER A 921 -12.18 -11.65 6.99
CA SER A 921 -13.05 -11.50 5.82
C SER A 921 -12.55 -12.33 4.64
N GLY A 922 -13.11 -13.54 4.49
CA GLY A 922 -12.75 -14.47 3.42
C GLY A 922 -13.16 -14.02 2.01
N MET A 923 -14.11 -13.07 1.90
CA MET A 923 -14.64 -12.57 0.61
C MET A 923 -14.32 -11.09 0.34
N ASP A 924 -13.51 -10.42 1.17
CA ASP A 924 -13.16 -9.02 0.94
C ASP A 924 -12.34 -8.85 -0.36
N LEU A 925 -12.91 -8.11 -1.32
CA LEU A 925 -12.34 -7.96 -2.67
C LEU A 925 -10.95 -7.31 -2.63
N GLN A 926 -10.76 -6.31 -1.76
CA GLN A 926 -9.49 -5.61 -1.59
C GLN A 926 -8.40 -6.56 -1.05
N SER A 927 -8.73 -7.36 -0.03
CA SER A 927 -7.84 -8.39 0.54
C SER A 927 -7.54 -9.52 -0.45
N ALA A 928 -8.52 -9.94 -1.25
CA ALA A 928 -8.33 -10.94 -2.31
C ALA A 928 -7.40 -10.42 -3.42
N ALA A 929 -7.66 -9.21 -3.93
CA ALA A 929 -6.85 -8.56 -4.95
C ALA A 929 -5.41 -8.30 -4.45
N ALA A 930 -5.24 -7.76 -3.24
CA ALA A 930 -3.93 -7.52 -2.65
C ALA A 930 -3.11 -8.82 -2.52
N ALA A 931 -3.74 -9.94 -2.16
CA ALA A 931 -3.02 -11.21 -2.02
C ALA A 931 -2.59 -11.82 -3.36
N VAL A 932 -3.33 -11.58 -4.45
CA VAL A 932 -2.89 -11.96 -5.81
C VAL A 932 -1.72 -11.07 -6.25
N LEU A 933 -1.86 -9.75 -6.09
CA LEU A 933 -0.86 -8.76 -6.52
C LEU A 933 0.41 -8.73 -5.66
N GLY A 934 0.37 -9.35 -4.48
CA GLY A 934 1.38 -9.25 -3.45
C GLY A 934 1.31 -7.91 -2.71
N TYR A 935 1.65 -7.93 -1.42
CA TYR A 935 1.71 -6.74 -0.59
C TYR A 935 2.75 -6.86 0.51
N ARG A 936 3.25 -5.71 0.98
CA ARG A 936 4.16 -5.61 2.12
C ARG A 936 3.56 -4.67 3.16
N GLN A 937 3.51 -5.09 4.42
CA GLN A 937 3.14 -4.26 5.56
C GLN A 937 4.37 -4.05 6.45
N ALA A 938 4.56 -2.80 6.90
CA ALA A 938 5.74 -2.38 7.64
C ALA A 938 5.92 -3.16 8.97
N PRO A 939 7.15 -3.26 9.51
CA PRO A 939 7.39 -4.00 10.74
C PRO A 939 6.70 -3.38 11.95
N VAL A 940 5.82 -4.14 12.60
CA VAL A 940 5.22 -3.77 13.89
C VAL A 940 5.89 -4.62 14.97
N LYS A 941 6.49 -3.97 15.97
CA LYS A 941 7.34 -4.61 17.01
C LYS A 941 8.40 -5.56 16.43
N GLY A 942 9.03 -5.16 15.33
CA GLY A 942 10.09 -5.93 14.66
C GLY A 942 9.60 -7.02 13.70
N LYS A 943 8.28 -7.15 13.44
CA LYS A 943 7.70 -8.15 12.55
C LYS A 943 6.91 -7.51 11.41
N GLY A 944 7.44 -7.58 10.18
CA GLY A 944 6.72 -7.19 8.96
C GLY A 944 5.94 -8.36 8.37
N ILE A 945 5.01 -8.06 7.45
CA ILE A 945 4.42 -9.08 6.57
C ILE A 945 4.81 -8.79 5.13
N GLU A 946 5.22 -9.85 4.44
CA GLU A 946 5.47 -9.86 3.01
C GLU A 946 4.71 -11.02 2.39
N VAL A 947 3.75 -10.70 1.52
CA VAL A 947 3.03 -11.66 0.69
C VAL A 947 3.52 -11.44 -0.74
N PRO A 948 4.25 -12.40 -1.35
CA PRO A 948 4.72 -12.26 -2.72
C PRO A 948 3.53 -12.34 -3.70
N PRO A 949 3.63 -11.70 -4.88
CA PRO A 949 2.64 -11.86 -5.94
C PRO A 949 2.56 -13.31 -6.42
N VAL A 950 1.34 -13.78 -6.69
CA VAL A 950 1.10 -15.07 -7.36
C VAL A 950 1.44 -14.89 -8.85
N ARG A 951 2.62 -15.32 -9.28
CA ARG A 951 3.22 -14.94 -10.57
C ARG A 951 2.38 -15.38 -11.78
N GLU A 952 1.72 -16.52 -11.68
CA GLU A 952 0.87 -17.12 -12.71
C GLU A 952 -0.44 -16.34 -12.91
N VAL A 953 -0.90 -15.62 -11.88
CA VAL A 953 -2.19 -14.91 -11.86
C VAL A 953 -2.01 -13.40 -11.99
N ALA A 954 -1.03 -12.82 -11.28
CA ALA A 954 -0.69 -11.40 -11.26
C ALA A 954 0.06 -10.92 -12.52
N THR A 955 -0.45 -11.32 -13.68
CA THR A 955 -0.08 -10.78 -14.99
C THR A 955 -0.21 -9.26 -15.01
N GLU A 956 0.55 -8.57 -15.86
CA GLU A 956 0.50 -7.11 -15.93
C GLU A 956 -0.92 -6.61 -16.29
N ARG A 957 -1.64 -7.34 -17.16
CA ARG A 957 -3.04 -7.03 -17.50
C ARG A 957 -3.96 -7.14 -16.29
N LEU A 958 -3.87 -8.20 -15.48
CA LEU A 958 -4.69 -8.32 -14.27
C LEU A 958 -4.30 -7.29 -13.21
N ARG A 959 -3.00 -6.96 -13.11
CA ARG A 959 -2.50 -5.88 -12.24
C ARG A 959 -3.08 -4.52 -12.60
N THR A 960 -3.19 -4.18 -13.90
CA THR A 960 -3.88 -2.97 -14.34
C THR A 960 -5.36 -3.02 -13.93
N LEU A 961 -6.08 -4.11 -14.28
CA LEU A 961 -7.52 -4.24 -14.02
C LEU A 961 -7.86 -4.17 -12.53
N LEU A 962 -7.11 -4.87 -11.67
CA LEU A 962 -7.35 -4.85 -10.22
C LEU A 962 -7.01 -3.49 -9.60
N ARG A 963 -5.95 -2.80 -10.06
CA ARG A 963 -5.66 -1.43 -9.60
C ARG A 963 -6.76 -0.45 -9.99
N SER A 964 -7.24 -0.51 -11.24
CA SER A 964 -8.36 0.31 -11.71
C SER A 964 -9.69 0.01 -11.01
N ALA A 965 -9.95 -1.25 -10.63
CA ALA A 965 -11.13 -1.61 -9.85
C ALA A 965 -11.05 -1.08 -8.40
N LEU A 966 -9.87 -1.15 -7.77
CA LEU A 966 -9.67 -0.68 -6.40
C LEU A 966 -9.65 0.85 -6.28
N SER A 967 -9.29 1.60 -7.34
CA SER A 967 -9.37 3.07 -7.35
C SER A 967 -10.80 3.63 -7.44
N VAL A 968 -11.82 2.77 -7.55
CA VAL A 968 -13.26 3.15 -7.56
C VAL A 968 -13.93 2.82 -6.21
N GLN A 969 -13.19 2.26 -5.25
CA GLN A 969 -13.70 1.90 -3.91
C GLN A 969 -13.24 2.83 -2.78
N VAL A 970 -12.63 3.97 -3.13
CA VAL A 970 -12.26 5.06 -2.21
C VAL A 970 -13.23 6.22 -2.44
#